data_AF-A0AAU9RJN1-F1
#
_entry.id   AF-A0AAU9RJN1-F1
#
_cell.length_a   1.000
_cell.length_b   1.000
_cell.length_c   1.000
_cell.angle_alpha   90.00
_cell.angle_beta   90.00
_cell.angle_gamma   90.00
#
_symmetry.space_group_name_H-M   'P 1'
#
loop_
_entity.id
_entity.type
_entity.pdbx_description
1 polymer ?
#
loop_
_entity_poly.entity_id
_entity_poly.type
_entity_poly.pdbx_seq_one_letter_code
_entity_poly.pdbx_strand_id
1 'polypeptide(L)'
;MGYKVATASQYLAITGGGIKDIKLAKKAWVYPWQSCTVFDVSPVNYTFEVQAMSSEKLPFVIPAVFTIGPRVDDPHALLLYAMLMSQHDKRSNHVNELVQGVIEGETRVLVASMTMEEVFKGTKEFKKEVFDKVQLELNQFGLVIYNANVKQLVDVPGHEYFSYLGQKTQMEAANQAKIDVAEAKMKGEVGAKERTGLTIQNAAKIDAESKIISTQRLGEGTKEEIKVRTEVQVFQNEKEALVAQADAALAIQKAALTKDSRVAEVEATKAVALREAELQTKVEKMNALTRTEMLKAEFLSKASVEYETKVQEANWELYNKQKQAEAVLYEKQKQAEALKAAADATFYSKQRDAEGIVAMATAQGTYLKTLLNAVNNDYSAMRDFLMVNNGVYQDIAKTNAIAIKDLQPKISVWNHGGADQGMNGGGNGNSMKDIAGLYKMLPPVLDTVYEQTGMQPPAWIGTLRGAEPKQSLQQQRVGEIAKMSARLEPISKSPEYGLENGAIEEISSHVMITSSPSLSSLKLSRLSSREPIVNAAFLGNKSKAFQSFHLRLRMEVVSSTSNSLSCISVGEDFPEEYEQWLPVPDSETRRRAGVLLHPTSFRGPHGIGDLGEEAFRFIDWLHSTGCSVWQDGLLLKDELPQPIDADCVNYQTANELKSPLITKAAKRLIGSNSELKSKLLDFRNDPSISCWLEDAAYFAAIDNTLNAYSWCEWPEPLKNRHLSALEAIYESQKDFIDLFIAKQFLFQRQWQKVREYAQRKGVAIMGDMPIYVGYHSADNKKGFPLLVSGVPPDLFSETGQLWGSPLYDWKAMESDHYSWWVNRIRRAQDLYDECRIDHFRGFAGFWAVRSEAKVATVGRWKVGPGKSLFDAISRGVGKIKIIAEDLGVITKDVVELRKSIGAPGMAVLQFAFGGGADNPHLPHNHEVNQVVYSGTHDNDTIQGWWDNLDQEEKSKAMKYLGIAEEDDISWSLIQAAFSSIAQTAIIPMQDILGLGSSARMNTPATVEGNWGWRIPSSTSFDHLKTESLRLRDLLSLYGRL
;
A
#
# COMPACT_ATOMS: atom_id res chain seq x y z
N MET A 1 79.58 12.06 -47.50
CA MET A 1 79.61 10.73 -46.84
C MET A 1 79.63 10.99 -45.34
N GLY A 2 78.76 10.36 -44.55
CA GLY A 2 78.65 10.64 -43.12
C GLY A 2 78.68 9.37 -42.29
N TYR A 3 79.49 9.35 -41.22
CA TYR A 3 79.47 8.26 -40.26
C TYR A 3 78.38 8.50 -39.22
N LYS A 4 77.41 7.60 -39.12
CA LYS A 4 76.35 7.63 -38.09
C LYS A 4 76.58 6.50 -37.09
N VAL A 5 76.24 6.79 -35.83
CA VAL A 5 76.22 5.84 -34.71
C VAL A 5 74.87 5.98 -34.01
N ALA A 6 74.19 4.87 -33.76
CA ALA A 6 72.96 4.83 -33.00
C ALA A 6 73.25 4.58 -31.50
N THR A 7 72.33 4.99 -30.63
CA THR A 7 72.41 4.76 -29.18
C THR A 7 72.16 3.29 -28.82
N ALA A 8 72.28 2.95 -27.53
CA ALA A 8 71.97 1.61 -27.03
C ALA A 8 70.55 1.15 -27.41
N SER A 9 69.56 2.03 -27.37
CA SER A 9 68.16 1.76 -27.72
C SER A 9 67.81 1.91 -29.20
N GLN A 10 68.74 2.29 -30.08
CA GLN A 10 68.40 2.67 -31.47
C GLN A 10 69.12 1.84 -32.53
N TYR A 11 68.54 1.73 -33.72
CA TYR A 11 69.17 1.14 -34.90
C TYR A 11 69.11 2.08 -36.09
N LEU A 12 70.13 1.99 -36.95
CA LEU A 12 70.17 2.65 -38.25
C LEU A 12 69.58 1.70 -39.28
N ALA A 13 68.49 2.11 -39.94
CA ALA A 13 68.05 1.51 -41.19
C ALA A 13 68.67 2.31 -42.35
N ILE A 14 69.30 1.61 -43.30
CA ILE A 14 69.98 2.21 -44.45
C ILE A 14 69.41 1.62 -45.73
N THR A 15 68.99 2.49 -46.64
CA THR A 15 68.31 2.16 -47.91
C THR A 15 68.88 3.00 -49.05
N GLY A 16 68.64 2.59 -50.30
CA GLY A 16 69.15 3.29 -51.49
C GLY A 16 70.32 2.58 -52.17
N GLY A 17 71.09 3.32 -52.97
CA GLY A 17 71.97 2.73 -53.99
C GLY A 17 72.97 1.69 -53.45
N GLY A 18 72.90 0.47 -54.00
CA GLY A 18 73.73 -0.68 -53.61
C GLY A 18 73.14 -1.58 -52.51
N ILE A 19 71.95 -1.27 -51.99
CA ILE A 19 71.20 -2.10 -51.03
C ILE A 19 69.87 -2.48 -51.69
N LYS A 20 69.49 -3.76 -51.64
CA LYS A 20 68.23 -4.24 -52.25
C LYS A 20 67.01 -3.87 -51.42
N ASP A 21 67.04 -4.23 -50.14
CA ASP A 21 65.93 -4.08 -49.21
C ASP A 21 66.29 -3.02 -48.13
N ILE A 22 66.52 -3.44 -46.89
CA ILE A 22 67.01 -2.56 -45.81
C ILE A 22 68.26 -3.18 -45.16
N LYS A 23 69.30 -2.37 -44.91
CA LYS A 23 70.46 -2.78 -44.13
C LYS A 23 70.41 -2.17 -42.72
N LEU A 24 70.39 -3.03 -41.71
CA LEU A 24 70.45 -2.65 -40.30
C LEU A 24 71.89 -2.55 -39.77
N ALA A 25 72.17 -1.53 -38.96
CA ALA A 25 73.46 -1.37 -38.28
C ALA A 25 73.36 -0.52 -37.00
N LYS A 26 74.23 -0.76 -36.01
CA LYS A 26 74.47 0.16 -34.88
C LYS A 26 75.41 1.33 -35.24
N LYS A 27 76.33 1.12 -36.18
CA LYS A 27 77.30 2.13 -36.64
C LYS A 27 77.65 1.90 -38.11
N ALA A 28 77.62 2.94 -38.94
CA ALA A 28 77.79 2.79 -40.39
C ALA A 28 78.21 4.09 -41.10
N TRP A 29 78.89 3.92 -42.25
CA TRP A 29 79.11 4.98 -43.22
C TRP A 29 77.94 5.07 -44.20
N VAL A 30 77.29 6.22 -44.24
CA VAL A 30 76.19 6.53 -45.16
C VAL A 30 76.76 7.28 -46.38
N TYR A 31 76.55 6.69 -47.56
CA TYR A 31 76.97 7.24 -48.84
C TYR A 31 75.98 8.30 -49.35
N PRO A 32 76.37 9.24 -50.24
CA PRO A 32 75.49 10.32 -50.70
C PRO A 32 74.18 9.86 -51.38
N TRP A 33 74.19 8.66 -51.94
CA TRP A 33 73.05 8.01 -52.62
C TRP A 33 72.28 7.01 -51.73
N GLN A 34 72.48 7.07 -50.41
CA GLN A 34 71.82 6.23 -49.43
C GLN A 34 71.08 7.10 -48.40
N SER A 35 69.82 6.75 -48.13
CA SER A 35 69.07 7.28 -47.01
C SER A 35 69.43 6.52 -45.75
N CYS A 36 69.34 7.18 -44.60
CA CYS A 36 69.52 6.52 -43.31
C CYS A 36 68.60 7.13 -42.25
N THR A 37 67.54 6.38 -41.93
CA THR A 37 66.63 6.62 -40.82
C THR A 37 67.18 6.01 -39.53
N VAL A 38 66.74 6.55 -38.40
CA VAL A 38 67.03 6.03 -37.06
C VAL A 38 65.69 5.67 -36.44
N PHE A 39 65.56 4.46 -35.91
CA PHE A 39 64.40 4.04 -35.15
C PHE A 39 64.83 3.54 -33.77
N ASP A 40 63.97 3.74 -32.78
CA ASP A 40 64.17 3.23 -31.43
C ASP A 40 63.54 1.84 -31.31
N VAL A 41 64.11 0.99 -30.45
CA VAL A 41 63.62 -0.38 -30.15
C VAL A 41 63.10 -0.51 -28.72
N SER A 42 63.03 0.60 -27.97
CA SER A 42 62.40 0.63 -26.65
C SER A 42 60.91 0.24 -26.74
N PRO A 43 60.40 -0.62 -25.85
CA PRO A 43 58.99 -1.01 -25.89
C PRO A 43 58.06 0.14 -25.44
N VAL A 44 56.90 0.21 -26.09
CA VAL A 44 55.88 1.24 -25.90
C VAL A 44 54.67 0.66 -25.16
N ASN A 45 54.04 1.45 -24.30
CA ASN A 45 52.83 1.07 -23.58
C ASN A 45 51.58 1.50 -24.37
N TYR A 46 50.82 0.52 -24.84
CA TYR A 46 49.53 0.69 -25.51
C TYR A 46 48.40 0.52 -24.49
N THR A 47 47.59 1.56 -24.30
CA THR A 47 46.41 1.56 -23.43
C THR A 47 45.14 1.58 -24.27
N PHE A 48 44.22 0.64 -24.04
CA PHE A 48 42.96 0.58 -24.77
C PHE A 48 41.81 0.09 -23.88
N GLU A 49 40.58 0.32 -24.35
CA GLU A 49 39.34 -0.05 -23.68
C GLU A 49 38.46 -0.83 -24.68
N VAL A 50 38.64 -2.16 -24.73
CA VAL A 50 37.87 -3.00 -25.65
C VAL A 50 36.43 -3.07 -25.19
N GLN A 51 35.52 -2.50 -26.00
CA GLN A 51 34.09 -2.80 -25.91
C GLN A 51 33.80 -4.11 -26.63
N ALA A 52 33.23 -5.06 -25.89
CA ALA A 52 32.86 -6.39 -26.36
C ALA A 52 31.53 -6.84 -25.74
N MET A 53 30.97 -7.94 -26.24
CA MET A 53 29.81 -8.61 -25.65
C MET A 53 30.14 -10.08 -25.41
N SER A 54 29.66 -10.64 -24.30
CA SER A 54 29.77 -12.08 -24.03
C SER A 54 28.89 -12.90 -24.99
N SER A 55 29.02 -14.23 -24.96
CA SER A 55 28.11 -15.14 -25.67
C SER A 55 26.63 -14.95 -25.27
N GLU A 56 26.39 -14.47 -24.05
CA GLU A 56 25.08 -14.11 -23.49
C GLU A 56 24.58 -12.73 -23.94
N LYS A 57 25.34 -12.04 -24.82
CA LYS A 57 25.07 -10.69 -25.36
C LYS A 57 25.12 -9.56 -24.33
N LEU A 58 25.75 -9.77 -23.18
CA LEU A 58 25.97 -8.71 -22.18
C LEU A 58 27.17 -7.83 -22.59
N PRO A 59 27.00 -6.50 -22.74
CA PRO A 59 28.07 -5.60 -23.17
C PRO A 59 28.95 -5.16 -21.98
N PHE A 60 30.27 -5.20 -22.16
CA PHE A 60 31.23 -4.79 -21.13
C PHE A 60 32.51 -4.18 -21.71
N VAL A 61 33.27 -3.49 -20.83
CA VAL A 61 34.54 -2.85 -21.18
C VAL A 61 35.70 -3.60 -20.54
N ILE A 62 36.72 -3.91 -21.36
CA ILE A 62 38.00 -4.48 -20.93
C ILE A 62 39.09 -3.41 -21.03
N PRO A 63 39.35 -2.63 -19.97
CA PRO A 63 40.48 -1.70 -19.92
C PRO A 63 41.80 -2.46 -19.71
N ALA A 64 42.72 -2.38 -20.66
CA ALA A 64 44.00 -3.10 -20.60
C ALA A 64 45.19 -2.27 -21.10
N VAL A 65 46.39 -2.69 -20.69
CA VAL A 65 47.67 -2.03 -20.98
C VAL A 65 48.68 -3.08 -21.45
N PHE A 66 49.20 -2.93 -22.66
CA PHE A 66 50.15 -3.86 -23.29
C PHE A 66 51.47 -3.15 -23.58
N THR A 67 52.57 -3.68 -23.07
CA THR A 67 53.93 -3.20 -23.31
C THR A 67 54.51 -3.97 -24.50
N ILE A 68 54.58 -3.35 -25.68
CA ILE A 68 54.93 -4.00 -26.95
C ILE A 68 56.14 -3.30 -27.58
N GLY A 69 57.07 -4.07 -28.14
CA GLY A 69 58.20 -3.55 -28.91
C GLY A 69 58.73 -4.58 -29.89
N PRO A 70 59.70 -4.23 -30.74
CA PRO A 70 60.34 -5.21 -31.62
C PRO A 70 61.13 -6.27 -30.83
N ARG A 71 61.25 -7.47 -31.39
CA ARG A 71 62.14 -8.52 -30.85
C ARG A 71 63.59 -8.23 -31.28
N VAL A 72 64.43 -7.83 -30.34
CA VAL A 72 65.82 -7.39 -30.63
C VAL A 72 66.77 -8.57 -30.87
N ASP A 73 66.47 -9.74 -30.32
CA ASP A 73 67.32 -10.94 -30.40
C ASP A 73 67.25 -11.67 -31.76
N ASP A 74 66.23 -11.39 -32.57
CA ASP A 74 66.04 -11.96 -33.90
C ASP A 74 66.28 -10.90 -34.99
N PRO A 75 67.35 -11.01 -35.79
CA PRO A 75 67.62 -10.11 -36.92
C PRO A 75 66.50 -10.07 -37.97
N HIS A 76 65.69 -11.14 -38.11
CA HIS A 76 64.59 -11.16 -39.08
C HIS A 76 63.37 -10.39 -38.58
N ALA A 77 62.93 -10.60 -37.34
CA ALA A 77 61.90 -9.79 -36.70
C ALA A 77 62.27 -8.29 -36.68
N LEU A 78 63.52 -7.97 -36.36
CA LEU A 78 64.01 -6.59 -36.37
C LEU A 78 64.00 -5.97 -37.78
N LEU A 79 64.21 -6.76 -38.84
CA LEU A 79 64.09 -6.32 -40.23
C LEU A 79 62.63 -6.06 -40.61
N LEU A 80 61.68 -6.91 -40.21
CA LEU A 80 60.24 -6.72 -40.46
C LEU A 80 59.74 -5.41 -39.83
N TYR A 81 60.11 -5.16 -38.56
CA TYR A 81 59.79 -3.91 -37.88
C TYR A 81 60.42 -2.68 -38.57
N ALA A 82 61.66 -2.80 -39.04
CA ALA A 82 62.32 -1.73 -39.79
C ALA A 82 61.66 -1.46 -41.15
N MET A 83 61.10 -2.48 -41.82
CA MET A 83 60.33 -2.33 -43.06
C MET A 83 58.99 -1.62 -42.79
N LEU A 84 58.30 -2.00 -41.71
CA LEU A 84 57.07 -1.33 -41.24
C LEU A 84 57.30 0.17 -40.98
N MET A 85 58.44 0.52 -40.37
CA MET A 85 58.86 1.89 -40.06
C MET A 85 59.45 2.68 -41.26
N SER A 86 59.60 2.06 -42.44
CA SER A 86 60.30 2.67 -43.58
C SER A 86 59.38 3.07 -44.75
N GLN A 87 58.06 2.95 -44.63
CA GLN A 87 57.12 3.37 -45.68
C GLN A 87 56.78 4.87 -45.62
N HIS A 88 56.29 5.40 -46.74
CA HIS A 88 56.21 6.85 -46.99
C HIS A 88 55.00 7.55 -46.36
N ASP A 89 55.07 7.90 -45.07
CA ASP A 89 54.52 9.18 -44.60
C ASP A 89 55.27 9.73 -43.35
N LYS A 90 55.20 11.04 -43.12
CA LYS A 90 55.85 11.77 -42.02
C LYS A 90 54.89 12.09 -40.86
N ARG A 91 53.87 11.26 -40.65
CA ARG A 91 52.95 11.35 -39.49
C ARG A 91 52.79 9.96 -38.86
N SER A 92 53.20 9.85 -37.60
CA SER A 92 53.65 8.60 -36.99
C SER A 92 52.56 7.87 -36.18
N ASN A 93 51.46 7.48 -36.84
CA ASN A 93 50.40 6.69 -36.20
C ASN A 93 50.28 5.23 -36.69
N HIS A 94 50.71 4.91 -37.91
CA HIS A 94 50.33 3.66 -38.59
C HIS A 94 50.62 2.37 -37.80
N VAL A 95 51.76 2.30 -37.09
CA VAL A 95 52.11 1.16 -36.23
C VAL A 95 51.20 1.06 -35.01
N ASN A 96 50.79 2.19 -34.43
CA ASN A 96 49.91 2.22 -33.27
C ASN A 96 48.49 1.80 -33.66
N GLU A 97 48.00 2.29 -34.80
CA GLU A 97 46.69 1.93 -35.37
C GLU A 97 46.64 0.43 -35.72
N LEU A 98 47.72 -0.12 -36.31
CA LEU A 98 47.83 -1.55 -36.62
C LEU A 98 47.88 -2.43 -35.36
N VAL A 99 48.70 -2.07 -34.36
CA VAL A 99 48.78 -2.78 -33.08
C VAL A 99 47.43 -2.74 -32.35
N GLN A 100 46.77 -1.57 -32.31
CA GLN A 100 45.45 -1.44 -31.70
C GLN A 100 44.39 -2.30 -32.42
N GLY A 101 44.33 -2.25 -33.75
CA GLY A 101 43.37 -3.01 -34.55
C GLY A 101 43.50 -4.53 -34.38
N VAL A 102 44.73 -5.05 -34.33
CA VAL A 102 45.00 -6.47 -34.06
C VAL A 102 44.49 -6.89 -32.68
N ILE A 103 44.78 -6.08 -31.64
CA ILE A 103 44.40 -6.42 -30.27
C ILE A 103 42.88 -6.31 -30.06
N GLU A 104 42.23 -5.26 -30.58
CA GLU A 104 40.77 -5.10 -30.49
C GLU A 104 40.02 -6.22 -31.23
N GLY A 105 40.51 -6.64 -32.40
CA GLY A 105 39.93 -7.72 -33.18
C GLY A 105 39.96 -9.05 -32.43
N GLU A 106 41.15 -9.56 -32.10
CA GLU A 106 41.30 -10.88 -31.48
C GLU A 106 40.67 -10.95 -30.09
N THR A 107 40.75 -9.87 -29.29
CA THR A 107 40.10 -9.81 -27.98
C THR A 107 38.58 -9.90 -28.11
N ARG A 108 37.98 -9.19 -29.08
CA ARG A 108 36.52 -9.23 -29.32
C ARG A 108 36.06 -10.61 -29.80
N VAL A 109 36.84 -11.26 -30.68
CA VAL A 109 36.54 -12.62 -31.17
C VAL A 109 36.58 -13.65 -30.04
N LEU A 110 37.57 -13.58 -29.13
CA LEU A 110 37.64 -14.49 -27.99
C LEU A 110 36.45 -14.26 -27.03
N VAL A 111 36.18 -13.01 -26.65
CA VAL A 111 35.12 -12.67 -25.69
C VAL A 111 33.73 -13.07 -26.17
N ALA A 112 33.44 -12.92 -27.47
CA ALA A 112 32.14 -13.33 -28.05
C ALA A 112 31.87 -14.84 -27.95
N SER A 113 32.89 -15.66 -27.67
CA SER A 113 32.76 -17.12 -27.50
C SER A 113 32.59 -17.59 -26.05
N MET A 114 32.76 -16.70 -25.06
CA MET A 114 32.77 -17.03 -23.63
C MET A 114 31.57 -16.46 -22.87
N THR A 115 31.12 -17.16 -21.84
CA THR A 115 30.12 -16.64 -20.88
C THR A 115 30.73 -15.64 -19.91
N MET A 116 29.89 -14.81 -19.28
CA MET A 116 30.35 -13.81 -18.31
C MET A 116 31.01 -14.44 -17.08
N GLU A 117 30.54 -15.60 -16.62
CA GLU A 117 31.18 -16.32 -15.51
C GLU A 117 32.57 -16.85 -15.87
N GLU A 118 32.77 -17.34 -17.09
CA GLU A 118 34.09 -17.84 -17.55
C GLU A 118 35.11 -16.70 -17.65
N VAL A 119 34.71 -15.56 -18.22
CA VAL A 119 35.56 -14.36 -18.28
C VAL A 119 35.96 -13.87 -16.87
N PHE A 120 35.04 -13.95 -15.90
CA PHE A 120 35.29 -13.50 -14.52
C PHE A 120 36.11 -14.50 -13.68
N LYS A 121 35.79 -15.79 -13.75
CA LYS A 121 36.50 -16.85 -13.01
C LYS A 121 37.87 -17.17 -13.62
N GLY A 122 37.95 -17.18 -14.95
CA GLY A 122 39.11 -17.60 -15.74
C GLY A 122 40.16 -16.51 -16.00
N THR A 123 40.17 -15.39 -15.27
CA THR A 123 41.01 -14.20 -15.59
C THR A 123 42.50 -14.45 -15.85
N LYS A 124 43.11 -15.52 -15.30
CA LYS A 124 44.49 -15.92 -15.60
C LYS A 124 44.64 -16.68 -16.93
N GLU A 125 43.66 -17.51 -17.26
CA GLU A 125 43.63 -18.35 -18.46
C GLU A 125 43.17 -17.52 -19.67
N PHE A 126 42.09 -16.75 -19.52
CA PHE A 126 41.66 -15.72 -20.46
C PHE A 126 42.80 -14.76 -20.84
N LYS A 127 43.54 -14.23 -19.85
CA LYS A 127 44.71 -13.38 -20.09
C LYS A 127 45.78 -14.09 -20.95
N LYS A 128 45.98 -15.39 -20.75
CA LYS A 128 46.93 -16.18 -21.52
C LYS A 128 46.45 -16.41 -22.95
N GLU A 129 45.18 -16.77 -23.15
CA GLU A 129 44.63 -16.99 -24.49
C GLU A 129 44.59 -15.72 -25.35
N VAL A 130 44.22 -14.57 -24.77
CA VAL A 130 44.34 -13.27 -25.45
C VAL A 130 45.79 -12.98 -25.82
N PHE A 131 46.73 -13.21 -24.89
CA PHE A 131 48.16 -12.99 -25.13
C PHE A 131 48.69 -13.88 -26.26
N ASP A 132 48.41 -15.19 -26.22
CA ASP A 132 48.92 -16.17 -27.19
C ASP A 132 48.38 -15.88 -28.60
N LYS A 133 47.08 -15.53 -28.74
CA LYS A 133 46.48 -15.13 -30.04
C LYS A 133 47.06 -13.82 -30.58
N VAL A 134 47.05 -12.75 -29.77
CA VAL A 134 47.58 -11.44 -30.18
C VAL A 134 49.07 -11.54 -30.53
N GLN A 135 49.85 -12.35 -29.81
CA GLN A 135 51.27 -12.55 -30.09
C GLN A 135 51.50 -13.27 -31.43
N LEU A 136 50.62 -14.18 -31.86
CA LEU A 136 50.74 -14.83 -33.18
C LEU A 136 50.65 -13.81 -34.32
N GLU A 137 49.69 -12.89 -34.26
CA GLU A 137 49.57 -11.82 -35.26
C GLU A 137 50.71 -10.81 -35.17
N LEU A 138 51.09 -10.36 -33.96
CA LEU A 138 52.20 -9.42 -33.78
C LEU A 138 53.56 -9.97 -34.25
N ASN A 139 53.77 -11.29 -34.22
CA ASN A 139 54.98 -11.91 -34.77
C ASN A 139 55.17 -11.61 -36.27
N GLN A 140 54.08 -11.49 -37.05
CA GLN A 140 54.13 -11.20 -38.49
C GLN A 140 54.78 -9.84 -38.79
N PHE A 141 54.70 -8.91 -37.84
CA PHE A 141 55.25 -7.55 -37.93
C PHE A 141 56.58 -7.40 -37.16
N GLY A 142 57.14 -8.49 -36.63
CA GLY A 142 58.38 -8.49 -35.83
C GLY A 142 58.21 -7.99 -34.39
N LEU A 143 56.97 -7.86 -33.91
CA LEU A 143 56.63 -7.31 -32.59
C LEU A 143 56.44 -8.41 -31.53
N VAL A 144 56.82 -8.10 -30.30
CA VAL A 144 56.66 -8.97 -29.12
C VAL A 144 56.06 -8.19 -27.95
N ILE A 145 55.13 -8.84 -27.24
CA ILE A 145 54.52 -8.34 -26.02
C ILE A 145 55.45 -8.66 -24.84
N TYR A 146 56.08 -7.65 -24.26
CA TYR A 146 56.95 -7.78 -23.09
C TYR A 146 56.14 -7.88 -21.78
N ASN A 147 54.96 -7.26 -21.74
CA ASN A 147 54.03 -7.35 -20.61
C ASN A 147 52.59 -7.05 -21.09
N ALA A 148 51.61 -7.65 -20.42
CA ALA A 148 50.20 -7.32 -20.58
C ALA A 148 49.56 -7.22 -19.19
N ASN A 149 48.78 -6.18 -18.94
CA ASN A 149 48.06 -5.99 -17.68
C ASN A 149 46.61 -5.57 -17.96
N VAL A 150 45.67 -6.45 -17.61
CA VAL A 150 44.24 -6.22 -17.72
C VAL A 150 43.77 -5.65 -16.38
N LYS A 151 43.09 -4.51 -16.38
CA LYS A 151 42.49 -3.94 -15.16
C LYS A 151 41.16 -4.65 -14.87
N GLN A 152 40.53 -4.31 -13.74
CA GLN A 152 39.19 -4.81 -13.41
C GLN A 152 38.19 -4.44 -14.52
N LEU A 153 37.31 -5.38 -14.86
CA LEU A 153 36.22 -5.19 -15.83
C LEU A 153 35.27 -4.09 -15.36
N VAL A 154 34.70 -3.35 -16.32
CA VAL A 154 33.78 -2.24 -16.03
C VAL A 154 32.51 -2.41 -16.87
N ASP A 155 31.35 -2.16 -16.24
CA ASP A 155 30.06 -2.09 -16.92
C ASP A 155 30.07 -0.99 -17.99
N VAL A 156 29.34 -1.20 -19.10
CA VAL A 156 29.04 -0.09 -20.03
C VAL A 156 28.05 0.87 -19.35
N PRO A 157 28.25 2.20 -19.43
CA PRO A 157 27.36 3.18 -18.77
C PRO A 157 25.88 2.96 -19.11
N GLY A 158 25.09 2.60 -18.11
CA GLY A 158 23.68 2.19 -18.25
C GLY A 158 23.38 0.77 -17.75
N HIS A 159 24.41 -0.05 -17.52
CA HIS A 159 24.31 -1.36 -16.87
C HIS A 159 25.05 -1.38 -15.52
N GLU A 160 24.61 -2.23 -14.59
CA GLU A 160 25.16 -2.36 -13.22
C GLU A 160 25.34 -3.84 -12.84
N TYR A 161 25.91 -4.65 -13.73
CA TYR A 161 26.04 -6.09 -13.55
C TYR A 161 27.24 -6.46 -12.65
N PHE A 162 28.42 -5.88 -12.91
CA PHE A 162 29.62 -6.21 -12.12
C PHE A 162 29.57 -5.62 -10.71
N SER A 163 28.93 -4.46 -10.52
CA SER A 163 28.71 -3.88 -9.19
C SER A 163 27.87 -4.82 -8.29
N TYR A 164 26.82 -5.41 -8.84
CA TYR A 164 25.93 -6.34 -8.14
C TYR A 164 26.62 -7.68 -7.83
N LEU A 165 27.35 -8.24 -8.81
CA LEU A 165 28.12 -9.47 -8.63
C LEU A 165 29.22 -9.32 -7.57
N GLY A 166 29.88 -8.15 -7.52
CA GLY A 166 30.88 -7.81 -6.51
C GLY A 166 30.30 -7.79 -5.09
N GLN A 167 29.10 -7.20 -4.90
CA GLN A 167 28.42 -7.21 -3.59
C GLN A 167 28.02 -8.62 -3.17
N LYS A 168 27.48 -9.44 -4.09
CA LYS A 168 27.10 -10.84 -3.81
C LYS A 168 28.30 -11.66 -3.32
N THR A 169 29.43 -11.58 -4.02
CA THR A 169 30.65 -12.33 -3.67
C THR A 169 31.20 -11.93 -2.28
N GLN A 170 31.09 -10.65 -1.91
CA GLN A 170 31.45 -10.19 -0.55
C GLN A 170 30.49 -10.72 0.53
N MET A 171 29.19 -10.78 0.26
CA MET A 171 28.21 -11.36 1.19
C MET A 171 28.42 -12.87 1.39
N GLU A 172 28.73 -13.62 0.32
CA GLU A 172 28.99 -15.06 0.38
C GLU A 172 30.26 -15.35 1.21
N ALA A 173 31.36 -14.63 0.96
CA ALA A 173 32.58 -14.73 1.78
C ALA A 173 32.34 -14.36 3.26
N ALA A 174 31.55 -13.32 3.52
CA ALA A 174 31.19 -12.89 4.88
C ALA A 174 30.26 -13.88 5.61
N ASN A 175 29.51 -14.72 4.88
CA ASN A 175 28.71 -15.78 5.47
C ASN A 175 29.53 -17.06 5.70
N GLN A 176 30.41 -17.46 4.78
CA GLN A 176 31.31 -18.60 5.01
C GLN A 176 32.17 -18.38 6.27
N ALA A 177 32.75 -17.19 6.43
CA ALA A 177 33.53 -16.86 7.63
C ALA A 177 32.74 -16.97 8.95
N LYS A 178 31.41 -16.79 8.94
CA LYS A 178 30.55 -17.01 10.12
C LYS A 178 30.31 -18.49 10.39
N ILE A 179 30.16 -19.30 9.33
CA ILE A 179 30.00 -20.76 9.42
C ILE A 179 31.26 -21.38 10.02
N ASP A 180 32.44 -21.01 9.49
CA ASP A 180 33.74 -21.52 9.96
C ASP A 180 33.98 -21.20 11.45
N VAL A 181 33.62 -19.98 11.89
CA VAL A 181 33.69 -19.55 13.30
C VAL A 181 32.72 -20.32 14.19
N ALA A 182 31.51 -20.61 13.70
CA ALA A 182 30.53 -21.42 14.45
C ALA A 182 31.00 -22.88 14.61
N GLU A 183 31.55 -23.49 13.55
CA GLU A 183 32.07 -24.86 13.58
C GLU A 183 33.30 -24.97 14.51
N ALA A 184 34.21 -24.01 14.44
CA ALA A 184 35.37 -23.93 15.34
C ALA A 184 34.95 -23.84 16.82
N LYS A 185 33.91 -23.05 17.13
CA LYS A 185 33.37 -22.94 18.49
C LYS A 185 32.72 -24.25 18.94
N MET A 186 31.94 -24.90 18.08
CA MET A 186 31.33 -26.21 18.37
C MET A 186 32.39 -27.28 18.67
N LYS A 187 33.44 -27.37 17.85
CA LYS A 187 34.59 -28.28 18.09
C LYS A 187 35.29 -27.99 19.42
N GLY A 188 35.43 -26.71 19.79
CA GLY A 188 35.98 -26.29 21.09
C GLY A 188 35.14 -26.79 22.28
N GLU A 189 33.82 -26.66 22.22
CA GLU A 189 32.92 -27.10 23.30
C GLU A 189 32.81 -28.63 23.42
N VAL A 190 32.86 -29.37 22.30
CA VAL A 190 32.92 -30.84 22.31
C VAL A 190 34.23 -31.34 22.92
N GLY A 191 35.37 -30.83 22.45
CA GLY A 191 36.70 -31.20 22.96
C GLY A 191 36.99 -30.72 24.40
N ALA A 192 36.10 -29.91 25.00
CA ALA A 192 36.10 -29.63 26.43
C ALA A 192 35.33 -30.70 27.24
N LYS A 193 34.19 -31.19 26.71
CA LYS A 193 33.36 -32.23 27.34
C LYS A 193 34.00 -33.62 27.30
N GLU A 194 34.74 -33.96 26.23
CA GLU A 194 35.49 -35.21 26.18
C GLU A 194 36.58 -35.28 27.26
N ARG A 195 37.28 -34.18 27.52
CA ARG A 195 38.33 -34.11 28.55
C ARG A 195 37.79 -34.31 29.96
N THR A 196 36.61 -33.76 30.29
CA THR A 196 35.97 -34.05 31.59
C THR A 196 35.47 -35.50 31.67
N GLY A 197 34.91 -36.06 30.59
CA GLY A 197 34.53 -37.48 30.52
C GLY A 197 35.70 -38.44 30.78
N LEU A 198 36.83 -38.24 30.10
CA LEU A 198 38.04 -39.07 30.26
C LEU A 198 38.63 -38.98 31.68
N THR A 199 38.53 -37.81 32.31
CA THR A 199 39.00 -37.61 33.70
C THR A 199 38.17 -38.42 34.69
N ILE A 200 36.85 -38.51 34.48
CA ILE A 200 35.93 -39.28 35.33
C ILE A 200 36.17 -40.79 35.18
N GLN A 201 36.38 -41.31 33.97
CA GLN A 201 36.68 -42.72 33.75
C GLN A 201 37.98 -43.18 34.45
N ASN A 202 39.04 -42.36 34.37
CA ASN A 202 40.32 -42.67 35.02
C ASN A 202 40.20 -42.70 36.56
N ALA A 203 39.40 -41.81 37.16
CA ALA A 203 39.13 -41.85 38.59
C ALA A 203 38.39 -43.13 39.03
N ALA A 204 37.39 -43.56 38.26
CA ALA A 204 36.63 -44.78 38.56
C ALA A 204 37.49 -46.06 38.48
N LYS A 205 38.44 -46.12 37.53
CA LYS A 205 39.35 -47.26 37.39
C LYS A 205 40.27 -47.45 38.60
N ILE A 206 40.78 -46.35 39.16
CA ILE A 206 41.69 -46.37 40.33
C ILE A 206 40.98 -46.89 41.60
N ASP A 207 39.71 -46.52 41.82
CA ASP A 207 38.92 -47.02 42.97
C ASP A 207 38.64 -48.53 42.87
N ALA A 208 38.42 -49.04 41.65
CA ALA A 208 38.24 -50.47 41.39
C ALA A 208 39.53 -51.27 41.66
N GLU A 209 40.67 -50.81 41.15
CA GLU A 209 41.98 -51.47 41.35
C GLU A 209 42.41 -51.47 42.83
N SER A 210 42.07 -50.40 43.58
CA SER A 210 42.31 -50.30 45.03
C SER A 210 41.54 -51.37 45.84
N LYS A 211 40.34 -51.76 45.42
CA LYS A 211 39.50 -52.78 46.11
C LYS A 211 39.96 -54.23 45.90
N ILE A 212 40.73 -54.52 44.85
CA ILE A 212 41.22 -55.88 44.56
C ILE A 212 42.42 -56.22 45.46
N ILE A 213 43.23 -55.23 45.83
CA ILE A 213 44.45 -55.42 46.65
C ILE A 213 44.12 -55.78 48.11
N SER A 214 42.95 -55.41 48.63
CA SER A 214 42.55 -55.68 50.01
C SER A 214 41.98 -57.09 50.25
N THR A 215 41.48 -57.75 49.20
CA THR A 215 40.87 -59.09 49.30
C THR A 215 41.90 -60.23 49.18
N GLN A 216 43.10 -59.97 48.66
CA GLN A 216 44.08 -61.00 48.31
C GLN A 216 45.16 -61.24 49.40
N ARG A 217 44.79 -61.18 50.69
CA ARG A 217 45.72 -61.27 51.83
C ARG A 217 45.37 -62.26 52.95
N LEU A 218 44.35 -63.09 52.79
CA LEU A 218 43.98 -64.12 53.78
C LEU A 218 43.57 -65.43 53.07
N GLY A 219 44.17 -66.56 53.46
CA GLY A 219 43.52 -67.86 53.31
C GLY A 219 44.20 -68.98 52.51
N GLU A 220 45.53 -69.13 52.51
CA GLU A 220 46.15 -70.44 52.19
C GLU A 220 47.21 -70.85 53.22
N GLY A 221 47.28 -72.16 53.49
CA GLY A 221 47.99 -72.76 54.62
C GLY A 221 47.00 -73.48 55.55
N THR A 222 47.04 -74.81 55.74
CA THR A 222 48.07 -75.80 55.34
C THR A 222 47.43 -77.10 54.84
N LYS A 223 48.14 -77.80 53.93
CA LYS A 223 47.93 -79.23 53.68
C LYS A 223 48.61 -80.03 54.82
N GLU A 224 48.43 -81.35 54.80
CA GLU A 224 49.20 -82.34 55.58
C GLU A 224 48.71 -82.67 57.00
N GLU A 225 47.43 -83.07 57.11
CA GLU A 225 47.00 -84.02 58.18
C GLU A 225 46.34 -85.31 57.63
N ILE A 226 46.60 -85.63 56.36
CA ILE A 226 46.11 -86.84 55.69
C ILE A 226 46.88 -88.09 56.17
N LYS A 227 46.45 -88.62 57.32
CA LYS A 227 46.63 -90.03 57.73
C LYS A 227 45.75 -90.43 58.91
N VAL A 228 45.16 -89.46 59.60
CA VAL A 228 44.15 -89.63 60.64
C VAL A 228 42.88 -88.98 60.09
N ARG A 229 41.74 -89.66 59.91
CA ARG A 229 41.35 -91.00 60.40
C ARG A 229 40.30 -91.61 59.45
N THR A 230 40.52 -92.85 58.97
CA THR A 230 39.65 -93.51 57.98
C THR A 230 38.22 -93.78 58.47
N GLU A 231 37.95 -93.59 59.77
CA GLU A 231 36.61 -93.63 60.37
C GLU A 231 35.75 -92.40 60.03
N VAL A 232 36.37 -91.26 59.71
CA VAL A 232 35.65 -90.05 59.25
C VAL A 232 35.05 -90.26 57.85
N GLN A 233 35.66 -91.14 57.05
CA GLN A 233 35.33 -91.35 55.62
C GLN A 233 33.84 -91.67 55.39
N VAL A 234 33.17 -92.39 56.28
CA VAL A 234 31.75 -92.75 56.12
C VAL A 234 30.84 -91.53 56.24
N PHE A 235 31.08 -90.68 57.23
CA PHE A 235 30.35 -89.41 57.41
C PHE A 235 30.75 -88.37 56.35
N GLN A 236 32.01 -88.44 55.90
CA GLN A 236 32.54 -87.60 54.83
C GLN A 236 31.85 -87.92 53.50
N ASN A 237 31.63 -89.19 53.16
CA ASN A 237 30.97 -89.61 51.92
C ASN A 237 29.51 -89.10 51.81
N GLU A 238 28.73 -89.11 52.89
CA GLU A 238 27.37 -88.55 52.89
C GLU A 238 27.39 -87.02 52.74
N LYS A 239 28.34 -86.34 53.40
CA LYS A 239 28.53 -84.90 53.27
C LYS A 239 29.04 -84.51 51.89
N GLU A 240 29.92 -85.30 51.27
CA GLU A 240 30.42 -85.11 49.92
C GLU A 240 29.34 -85.41 48.87
N ALA A 241 28.42 -86.35 49.11
CA ALA A 241 27.24 -86.52 48.26
C ALA A 241 26.31 -85.29 48.30
N LEU A 242 26.09 -84.70 49.49
CA LEU A 242 25.32 -83.46 49.63
C LEU A 242 26.03 -82.24 49.03
N VAL A 243 27.35 -82.13 49.20
CA VAL A 243 28.17 -81.08 48.57
C VAL A 243 28.17 -81.25 47.05
N ALA A 244 28.31 -82.46 46.51
CA ALA A 244 28.23 -82.72 45.07
C ALA A 244 26.84 -82.40 44.49
N GLN A 245 25.76 -82.65 45.23
CA GLN A 245 24.41 -82.21 44.84
C GLN A 245 24.28 -80.68 44.88
N ALA A 246 24.82 -80.02 45.90
CA ALA A 246 24.82 -78.57 46.01
C ALA A 246 25.67 -77.90 44.90
N ASP A 247 26.86 -78.45 44.59
CA ASP A 247 27.73 -77.99 43.51
C ASP A 247 27.14 -78.27 42.13
N ALA A 248 26.44 -79.39 41.93
CA ALA A 248 25.67 -79.64 40.72
C ALA A 248 24.52 -78.63 40.56
N ALA A 249 23.78 -78.33 41.63
CA ALA A 249 22.74 -77.30 41.61
C ALA A 249 23.32 -75.90 41.37
N LEU A 250 24.47 -75.57 41.97
CA LEU A 250 25.20 -74.34 41.75
C LEU A 250 25.75 -74.23 40.32
N ALA A 251 26.20 -75.34 39.73
CA ALA A 251 26.64 -75.41 38.34
C ALA A 251 25.46 -75.22 37.37
N ILE A 252 24.30 -75.81 37.67
CA ILE A 252 23.06 -75.58 36.91
C ILE A 252 22.60 -74.12 37.01
N GLN A 253 22.63 -73.51 38.20
CA GLN A 253 22.33 -72.08 38.37
C GLN A 253 23.34 -71.18 37.64
N LYS A 254 24.65 -71.47 37.72
CA LYS A 254 25.69 -70.73 36.96
C LYS A 254 25.50 -70.88 35.45
N ALA A 255 25.13 -72.06 34.97
CA ALA A 255 24.81 -72.31 33.56
C ALA A 255 23.57 -71.53 33.11
N ALA A 256 22.51 -71.47 33.93
CA ALA A 256 21.34 -70.63 33.68
C ALA A 256 21.72 -69.15 33.64
N LEU A 257 22.39 -68.62 34.66
CA LEU A 257 22.81 -67.21 34.73
C LEU A 257 23.72 -66.81 33.56
N THR A 258 24.63 -67.68 33.11
CA THR A 258 25.46 -67.41 31.91
C THR A 258 24.69 -67.50 30.60
N LYS A 259 23.64 -68.34 30.51
CA LYS A 259 22.71 -68.35 29.39
C LYS A 259 21.89 -67.06 29.35
N ASP A 260 21.31 -66.67 30.48
CA ASP A 260 20.44 -65.49 30.59
C ASP A 260 21.24 -64.19 30.36
N SER A 261 22.48 -64.12 30.86
CA SER A 261 23.42 -63.03 30.54
C SER A 261 23.73 -62.93 29.04
N ARG A 262 23.87 -64.06 28.34
CA ARG A 262 24.08 -64.07 26.87
C ARG A 262 22.82 -63.71 26.09
N VAL A 263 21.64 -64.09 26.58
CA VAL A 263 20.36 -63.64 25.99
C VAL A 263 20.23 -62.13 26.13
N ALA A 264 20.48 -61.57 27.32
CA ALA A 264 20.46 -60.13 27.55
C ALA A 264 21.48 -59.36 26.68
N GLU A 265 22.67 -59.91 26.46
CA GLU A 265 23.70 -59.34 25.57
C GLU A 265 23.26 -59.35 24.08
N VAL A 266 22.64 -60.44 23.63
CA VAL A 266 22.06 -60.55 22.27
C VAL A 266 20.84 -59.64 22.09
N GLU A 267 20.01 -59.47 23.11
CA GLU A 267 18.87 -58.56 23.08
C GLU A 267 19.32 -57.09 23.11
N ALA A 268 20.33 -56.75 23.92
CA ALA A 268 20.90 -55.40 23.95
C ALA A 268 21.55 -55.02 22.60
N THR A 269 22.37 -55.91 22.02
CA THR A 269 22.99 -55.66 20.70
C THR A 269 21.94 -55.56 19.58
N LYS A 270 20.90 -56.40 19.61
CA LYS A 270 19.76 -56.30 18.69
C LYS A 270 18.97 -54.98 18.86
N ALA A 271 18.78 -54.51 20.09
CA ALA A 271 18.11 -53.24 20.37
C ALA A 271 18.92 -52.01 19.92
N VAL A 272 20.26 -52.06 20.01
CA VAL A 272 21.14 -51.04 19.42
C VAL A 272 21.03 -51.03 17.90
N ALA A 273 21.15 -52.19 17.24
CA ALA A 273 21.06 -52.30 15.78
C ALA A 273 19.69 -51.83 15.23
N LEU A 274 18.59 -52.13 15.93
CA LEU A 274 17.26 -51.62 15.58
C LEU A 274 17.16 -50.09 15.71
N ARG A 275 17.70 -49.50 16.78
CA ARG A 275 17.76 -48.04 16.95
C ARG A 275 18.61 -47.36 15.89
N GLU A 276 19.74 -47.96 15.51
CA GLU A 276 20.64 -47.43 14.49
C GLU A 276 19.97 -47.44 13.09
N ALA A 277 19.32 -48.55 12.72
CA ALA A 277 18.52 -48.65 11.49
C ALA A 277 17.33 -47.66 11.48
N GLU A 278 16.64 -47.48 12.61
CA GLU A 278 15.61 -46.44 12.76
C GLU A 278 16.18 -45.02 12.58
N LEU A 279 17.34 -44.73 13.17
CA LEU A 279 17.98 -43.43 13.08
C LEU A 279 18.38 -43.12 11.64
N GLN A 280 19.00 -44.09 10.96
CA GLN A 280 19.39 -43.96 9.57
C GLN A 280 18.17 -43.78 8.65
N THR A 281 17.09 -44.55 8.85
CA THR A 281 15.82 -44.37 8.13
C THR A 281 15.22 -42.96 8.34
N LYS A 282 15.38 -42.38 9.54
CA LYS A 282 14.95 -41.00 9.83
C LYS A 282 15.84 -39.96 9.14
N VAL A 283 17.16 -40.15 9.14
CA VAL A 283 18.11 -39.29 8.42
C VAL A 283 17.87 -39.31 6.91
N GLU A 284 17.65 -40.48 6.31
CA GLU A 284 17.35 -40.62 4.89
C GLU A 284 16.03 -39.93 4.51
N LYS A 285 14.99 -40.04 5.34
CA LYS A 285 13.72 -39.31 5.17
C LYS A 285 13.88 -37.79 5.30
N MET A 286 14.68 -37.32 6.26
CA MET A 286 14.97 -35.88 6.41
C MET A 286 15.75 -35.35 5.19
N ASN A 287 16.79 -36.06 4.76
CA ASN A 287 17.58 -35.68 3.58
C ASN A 287 16.72 -35.64 2.30
N ALA A 288 15.79 -36.59 2.15
CA ALA A 288 14.82 -36.59 1.06
C ALA A 288 13.87 -35.38 1.15
N LEU A 289 13.32 -35.09 2.34
CA LEU A 289 12.43 -33.93 2.57
C LEU A 289 13.13 -32.63 2.19
N THR A 290 14.29 -32.35 2.80
CA THR A 290 15.08 -31.14 2.55
C THR A 290 15.48 -31.00 1.07
N ARG A 291 15.77 -32.11 0.38
CA ARG A 291 16.05 -32.06 -1.07
C ARG A 291 14.80 -31.73 -1.90
N THR A 292 13.61 -32.21 -1.52
CA THR A 292 12.36 -31.77 -2.18
C THR A 292 11.98 -30.33 -1.85
N GLU A 293 12.31 -29.82 -0.67
CA GLU A 293 12.10 -28.43 -0.28
C GLU A 293 13.06 -27.49 -1.03
N MET A 294 14.33 -27.87 -1.15
CA MET A 294 15.32 -27.14 -1.95
C MET A 294 14.91 -27.05 -3.42
N LEU A 295 14.49 -28.17 -4.03
CA LEU A 295 13.98 -28.20 -5.40
C LEU A 295 12.70 -27.35 -5.56
N LYS A 296 11.77 -27.40 -4.59
CA LYS A 296 10.59 -26.51 -4.59
C LYS A 296 10.98 -25.04 -4.52
N ALA A 297 11.95 -24.67 -3.68
CA ALA A 297 12.44 -23.30 -3.56
C ALA A 297 13.12 -22.83 -4.86
N GLU A 298 13.88 -23.70 -5.52
CA GLU A 298 14.51 -23.44 -6.82
C GLU A 298 13.46 -23.24 -7.93
N PHE A 299 12.46 -24.13 -8.03
CA PHE A 299 11.35 -23.98 -8.98
C PHE A 299 10.49 -22.73 -8.70
N LEU A 300 10.21 -22.41 -7.43
CA LEU A 300 9.46 -21.20 -7.05
C LEU A 300 10.26 -19.93 -7.33
N SER A 301 11.57 -19.92 -7.06
CA SER A 301 12.45 -18.80 -7.40
C SER A 301 12.51 -18.57 -8.91
N LYS A 302 12.69 -19.63 -9.71
CA LYS A 302 12.67 -19.53 -11.17
C LYS A 302 11.32 -19.05 -11.69
N ALA A 303 10.21 -19.57 -11.17
CA ALA A 303 8.87 -19.14 -11.55
C ALA A 303 8.60 -17.67 -11.16
N SER A 304 9.11 -17.20 -10.01
CA SER A 304 9.04 -15.79 -9.62
C SER A 304 9.82 -14.91 -10.59
N VAL A 305 11.05 -15.28 -10.95
CA VAL A 305 11.88 -14.53 -11.91
C VAL A 305 11.23 -14.49 -13.31
N GLU A 306 10.69 -15.60 -13.80
CA GLU A 306 9.97 -15.64 -15.08
C GLU A 306 8.66 -14.82 -15.06
N TYR A 307 7.95 -14.81 -13.93
CA TYR A 307 6.76 -13.98 -13.72
C TYR A 307 7.13 -12.49 -13.64
N GLU A 308 8.13 -12.13 -12.84
CA GLU A 308 8.63 -10.76 -12.69
C GLU A 308 9.17 -10.20 -14.01
N THR A 309 9.84 -11.03 -14.82
CA THR A 309 10.29 -10.65 -16.18
C THR A 309 9.10 -10.34 -17.07
N LYS A 310 8.10 -11.23 -17.15
CA LYS A 310 6.88 -11.01 -17.95
C LYS A 310 6.07 -9.81 -17.46
N VAL A 311 6.04 -9.56 -16.15
CA VAL A 311 5.42 -8.37 -15.55
C VAL A 311 6.21 -7.10 -15.89
N GLN A 312 7.55 -7.15 -15.94
CA GLN A 312 8.36 -6.01 -16.41
C GLN A 312 8.18 -5.74 -17.91
N GLU A 313 8.13 -6.78 -18.75
CA GLU A 313 7.82 -6.66 -20.18
C GLU A 313 6.44 -6.06 -20.42
N ALA A 314 5.40 -6.60 -19.75
CA ALA A 314 4.03 -6.07 -19.83
C ALA A 314 3.93 -4.62 -19.31
N ASN A 315 4.65 -4.29 -18.23
CA ASN A 315 4.72 -2.91 -17.70
C ASN A 315 5.48 -1.96 -18.64
N TRP A 316 6.50 -2.45 -19.37
CA TRP A 316 7.22 -1.66 -20.37
C TRP A 316 6.35 -1.37 -21.59
N GLU A 317 5.59 -2.36 -22.06
CA GLU A 317 4.56 -2.15 -23.09
C GLU A 317 3.46 -1.18 -22.63
N LEU A 318 2.96 -1.35 -21.40
CA LEU A 318 1.97 -0.46 -20.80
C LEU A 318 2.51 0.97 -20.69
N TYR A 319 3.75 1.14 -20.24
CA TYR A 319 4.42 2.44 -20.13
C TYR A 319 4.59 3.12 -21.50
N ASN A 320 4.97 2.38 -22.54
CA ASN A 320 5.04 2.92 -23.90
C ASN A 320 3.66 3.34 -24.43
N LYS A 321 2.63 2.51 -24.23
CA LYS A 321 1.24 2.83 -24.60
C LYS A 321 0.71 4.05 -23.81
N GLN A 322 1.03 4.14 -22.52
CA GLN A 322 0.73 5.31 -21.68
C GLN A 322 1.46 6.56 -22.15
N LYS A 323 2.76 6.49 -22.48
CA LYS A 323 3.51 7.66 -23.00
C LYS A 323 3.00 8.14 -24.36
N GLN A 324 2.55 7.23 -25.22
CA GLN A 324 1.88 7.59 -26.47
C GLN A 324 0.52 8.25 -26.21
N ALA A 325 -0.28 7.71 -25.28
CA ALA A 325 -1.56 8.30 -24.89
C ALA A 325 -1.39 9.69 -24.21
N GLU A 326 -0.41 9.85 -23.33
CA GLU A 326 -0.03 11.12 -22.71
C GLU A 326 0.40 12.16 -23.75
N ALA A 327 1.19 11.77 -24.76
CA ALA A 327 1.59 12.68 -25.84
C ALA A 327 0.38 13.19 -26.63
N VAL A 328 -0.53 12.29 -27.02
CA VAL A 328 -1.79 12.64 -27.71
C VAL A 328 -2.71 13.48 -26.82
N LEU A 329 -2.77 13.20 -25.52
CA LEU A 329 -3.56 13.97 -24.55
C LEU A 329 -2.96 15.37 -24.34
N TYR A 330 -1.64 15.49 -24.26
CA TYR A 330 -0.92 16.77 -24.16
C TYR A 330 -1.12 17.63 -25.41
N GLU A 331 -1.07 17.04 -26.61
CA GLU A 331 -1.40 17.77 -27.85
C GLU A 331 -2.86 18.26 -27.85
N LYS A 332 -3.82 17.41 -27.47
CA LYS A 332 -5.24 17.81 -27.34
C LYS A 332 -5.46 18.86 -26.25
N GLN A 333 -4.78 18.76 -25.12
CA GLN A 333 -4.86 19.76 -24.05
C GLN A 333 -4.29 21.10 -24.52
N LYS A 334 -3.14 21.10 -25.21
CA LYS A 334 -2.54 22.31 -25.79
C LYS A 334 -3.43 22.96 -26.86
N GLN A 335 -4.15 22.15 -27.65
CA GLN A 335 -5.18 22.65 -28.58
C GLN A 335 -6.39 23.24 -27.83
N ALA A 336 -6.87 22.57 -26.78
CA ALA A 336 -7.98 23.05 -25.95
C ALA A 336 -7.62 24.33 -25.17
N GLU A 337 -6.39 24.46 -24.67
CA GLU A 337 -5.86 25.67 -24.03
C GLU A 337 -5.68 26.81 -25.04
N ALA A 338 -5.25 26.54 -26.26
CA ALA A 338 -5.20 27.55 -27.34
C ALA A 338 -6.62 28.04 -27.73
N LEU A 339 -7.58 27.12 -27.85
CA LEU A 339 -9.00 27.45 -28.09
C LEU A 339 -9.60 28.23 -26.92
N LYS A 340 -9.28 27.86 -25.67
CA LYS A 340 -9.73 28.58 -24.48
C LYS A 340 -9.11 29.98 -24.41
N ALA A 341 -7.80 30.12 -24.64
CA ALA A 341 -7.14 31.42 -24.65
C ALA A 341 -7.72 32.35 -25.74
N ALA A 342 -8.09 31.80 -26.90
CA ALA A 342 -8.81 32.55 -27.93
C ALA A 342 -10.23 32.94 -27.49
N ALA A 343 -10.98 32.03 -26.86
CA ALA A 343 -12.31 32.31 -26.32
C ALA A 343 -12.25 33.39 -25.21
N ASP A 344 -11.36 33.22 -24.23
CA ASP A 344 -11.12 34.16 -23.13
C ASP A 344 -10.69 35.54 -23.66
N ALA A 345 -9.86 35.62 -24.71
CA ALA A 345 -9.53 36.88 -25.37
C ALA A 345 -10.75 37.55 -26.03
N THR A 346 -11.63 36.79 -26.70
CA THR A 346 -12.88 37.36 -27.26
C THR A 346 -13.89 37.75 -26.18
N PHE A 347 -13.92 37.03 -25.04
CA PHE A 347 -14.73 37.39 -23.89
C PHE A 347 -14.21 38.69 -23.26
N TYR A 348 -12.90 38.81 -23.04
CA TYR A 348 -12.28 40.01 -22.48
C TYR A 348 -12.47 41.24 -23.39
N SER A 349 -12.40 41.07 -24.72
CA SER A 349 -12.77 42.14 -25.67
C SER A 349 -14.21 42.59 -25.45
N LYS A 350 -15.18 41.66 -25.51
CA LYS A 350 -16.61 41.97 -25.33
C LYS A 350 -16.92 42.56 -23.95
N GLN A 351 -16.20 42.15 -22.91
CA GLN A 351 -16.31 42.74 -21.58
C GLN A 351 -15.80 44.18 -21.59
N ARG A 352 -14.66 44.48 -22.22
CA ARG A 352 -14.17 45.86 -22.36
C ARG A 352 -15.09 46.73 -23.22
N ASP A 353 -15.69 46.18 -24.26
CA ASP A 353 -16.71 46.87 -25.06
C ASP A 353 -17.94 47.21 -24.21
N ALA A 354 -18.43 46.26 -23.39
CA ALA A 354 -19.54 46.47 -22.47
C ALA A 354 -19.22 47.47 -21.33
N GLU A 355 -18.05 47.36 -20.71
CA GLU A 355 -17.55 48.33 -19.72
C GLU A 355 -17.43 49.74 -20.33
N GLY A 356 -16.96 49.85 -21.57
CA GLY A 356 -16.91 51.10 -22.33
C GLY A 356 -18.31 51.69 -22.57
N ILE A 357 -19.28 50.88 -22.97
CA ILE A 357 -20.68 51.30 -23.13
C ILE A 357 -21.27 51.78 -21.80
N VAL A 358 -21.02 51.08 -20.69
CA VAL A 358 -21.48 51.49 -19.35
C VAL A 358 -20.78 52.78 -18.89
N ALA A 359 -19.48 52.95 -19.15
CA ALA A 359 -18.75 54.18 -18.86
C ALA A 359 -19.30 55.38 -19.68
N MET A 360 -19.62 55.17 -20.96
CA MET A 360 -20.26 56.20 -21.79
C MET A 360 -21.69 56.52 -21.32
N ALA A 361 -22.50 55.51 -20.97
CA ALA A 361 -23.87 55.71 -20.49
C ALA A 361 -23.92 56.42 -19.13
N THR A 362 -22.99 56.11 -18.21
CA THR A 362 -22.84 56.81 -16.92
C THR A 362 -22.30 58.23 -17.07
N ALA A 363 -21.36 58.46 -18.00
CA ALA A 363 -20.91 59.81 -18.36
C ALA A 363 -22.05 60.65 -18.96
N GLN A 364 -22.87 60.08 -19.85
CA GLN A 364 -24.07 60.73 -20.38
C GLN A 364 -25.10 60.99 -19.27
N GLY A 365 -25.35 60.02 -18.38
CA GLY A 365 -26.26 60.19 -17.23
C GLY A 365 -25.82 61.29 -16.27
N THR A 366 -24.52 61.41 -16.00
CA THR A 366 -23.97 62.51 -15.18
C THR A 366 -24.07 63.86 -15.90
N TYR A 367 -23.73 63.93 -17.20
CA TYR A 367 -23.90 65.13 -18.03
C TYR A 367 -25.36 65.64 -18.04
N LEU A 368 -26.31 64.75 -18.30
CA LEU A 368 -27.75 65.04 -18.25
C LEU A 368 -28.19 65.51 -16.86
N LYS A 369 -27.68 64.90 -15.79
CA LYS A 369 -27.97 65.31 -14.41
C LYS A 369 -27.39 66.70 -14.07
N THR A 370 -26.19 67.03 -14.54
CA THR A 370 -25.64 68.39 -14.39
C THR A 370 -26.41 69.43 -15.19
N LEU A 371 -26.90 69.09 -16.40
CA LEU A 371 -27.79 69.96 -17.16
C LEU A 371 -29.11 70.19 -16.41
N LEU A 372 -29.80 69.12 -15.97
CA LEU A 372 -31.08 69.22 -15.24
C LEU A 372 -30.96 70.12 -14.00
N ASN A 373 -29.88 69.96 -13.22
CA ASN A 373 -29.58 70.82 -12.08
C ASN A 373 -29.39 72.29 -12.50
N ALA A 374 -28.70 72.55 -13.62
CA ALA A 374 -28.45 73.89 -14.13
C ALA A 374 -29.71 74.58 -14.69
N VAL A 375 -30.67 73.83 -15.24
CA VAL A 375 -32.02 74.34 -15.60
C VAL A 375 -33.02 74.27 -14.43
N ASN A 376 -32.53 74.19 -13.20
CA ASN A 376 -33.32 74.23 -11.96
C ASN A 376 -34.44 73.16 -11.89
N ASN A 377 -34.16 71.96 -12.43
CA ASN A 377 -35.08 70.83 -12.61
C ASN A 377 -36.24 71.03 -13.60
N ASP A 378 -36.25 72.07 -14.43
CA ASP A 378 -37.23 72.17 -15.53
C ASP A 378 -36.89 71.20 -16.66
N TYR A 379 -37.61 70.08 -16.68
CA TYR A 379 -37.52 69.04 -17.70
C TYR A 379 -37.88 69.53 -19.11
N SER A 380 -38.78 70.52 -19.24
CA SER A 380 -39.21 71.03 -20.55
C SER A 380 -38.10 71.84 -21.23
N ALA A 381 -37.51 72.79 -20.51
CA ALA A 381 -36.39 73.59 -20.99
C ALA A 381 -35.14 72.72 -21.26
N MET A 382 -34.88 71.70 -20.43
CA MET A 382 -33.80 70.73 -20.67
C MET A 382 -34.04 69.90 -21.94
N ARG A 383 -35.25 69.38 -22.15
CA ARG A 383 -35.63 68.62 -23.36
C ARG A 383 -35.37 69.45 -24.62
N ASP A 384 -35.82 70.70 -24.61
CA ASP A 384 -35.76 71.56 -25.79
C ASP A 384 -34.33 72.00 -26.09
N PHE A 385 -33.53 72.29 -25.06
CA PHE A 385 -32.09 72.53 -25.19
C PHE A 385 -31.37 71.33 -25.85
N LEU A 386 -31.66 70.09 -25.41
CA LEU A 386 -31.07 68.88 -25.98
C LEU A 386 -31.53 68.62 -27.42
N MET A 387 -32.81 68.88 -27.73
CA MET A 387 -33.36 68.78 -29.09
C MET A 387 -32.69 69.77 -30.06
N VAL A 388 -32.38 71.00 -29.61
CA VAL A 388 -31.61 71.99 -30.39
C VAL A 388 -30.14 71.58 -30.52
N ASN A 389 -29.46 71.31 -29.40
CA ASN A 389 -28.03 71.02 -29.38
C ASN A 389 -27.64 69.79 -30.21
N ASN A 390 -28.46 68.74 -30.13
CA ASN A 390 -28.21 67.48 -30.84
C ASN A 390 -28.76 67.50 -32.28
N GLY A 391 -29.22 68.66 -32.79
CA GLY A 391 -29.70 68.81 -34.16
C GLY A 391 -31.02 68.10 -34.47
N VAL A 392 -31.76 67.61 -33.47
CA VAL A 392 -32.91 66.71 -33.65
C VAL A 392 -34.02 67.37 -34.49
N TYR A 393 -34.23 68.68 -34.36
CA TYR A 393 -35.16 69.40 -35.24
C TYR A 393 -34.75 69.37 -36.73
N GLN A 394 -33.45 69.38 -37.03
CA GLN A 394 -32.96 69.26 -38.41
C GLN A 394 -33.15 67.83 -38.93
N ASP A 395 -32.96 66.82 -38.09
CA ASP A 395 -33.12 65.42 -38.50
C ASP A 395 -34.58 64.98 -38.55
N ILE A 396 -35.47 65.53 -37.73
CA ILE A 396 -36.94 65.43 -37.91
C ILE A 396 -37.34 66.11 -39.23
N ALA A 397 -36.84 67.31 -39.52
CA ALA A 397 -37.12 67.99 -40.78
C ALA A 397 -36.61 67.20 -42.01
N LYS A 398 -35.40 66.61 -41.95
CA LYS A 398 -34.89 65.69 -42.98
C LYS A 398 -35.76 64.44 -43.08
N THR A 399 -36.14 63.82 -41.97
CA THR A 399 -36.90 62.55 -41.97
C THR A 399 -38.30 62.77 -42.54
N ASN A 400 -38.96 63.88 -42.20
CA ASN A 400 -40.23 64.28 -42.81
C ASN A 400 -40.05 64.62 -44.30
N ALA A 401 -38.98 65.33 -44.69
CA ALA A 401 -38.69 65.60 -46.10
C ALA A 401 -38.39 64.32 -46.90
N ILE A 402 -37.77 63.30 -46.29
CA ILE A 402 -37.53 61.97 -46.88
C ILE A 402 -38.84 61.19 -46.97
N ALA A 403 -39.68 61.19 -45.93
CA ALA A 403 -40.99 60.53 -45.95
C ALA A 403 -41.96 61.15 -46.97
N ILE A 404 -41.83 62.44 -47.25
CA ILE A 404 -42.59 63.16 -48.29
C ILE A 404 -42.00 62.91 -49.69
N LYS A 405 -40.70 62.57 -49.81
CA LYS A 405 -39.97 62.46 -51.08
C LYS A 405 -40.55 61.42 -52.05
N ASP A 406 -41.02 60.30 -51.52
CA ASP A 406 -41.52 59.17 -52.31
C ASP A 406 -43.07 59.09 -52.34
N LEU A 407 -43.75 60.04 -51.70
CA LEU A 407 -45.20 60.24 -51.90
C LEU A 407 -45.44 60.89 -53.26
N GLN A 408 -46.23 60.24 -54.12
CA GLN A 408 -46.80 60.84 -55.33
C GLN A 408 -48.22 61.37 -55.04
N PRO A 409 -48.40 62.62 -54.57
CA PRO A 409 -49.72 63.23 -54.53
C PRO A 409 -50.24 63.39 -55.97
N LYS A 410 -51.49 62.98 -56.22
CA LYS A 410 -52.18 63.30 -57.48
C LYS A 410 -52.55 64.79 -57.50
N ILE A 411 -51.57 65.63 -57.81
CA ILE A 411 -51.73 67.08 -57.96
C ILE A 411 -52.53 67.35 -59.24
N SER A 412 -53.84 67.54 -59.11
CA SER A 412 -54.73 67.92 -60.20
C SER A 412 -54.70 69.44 -60.44
N VAL A 413 -53.56 69.96 -60.93
CA VAL A 413 -53.46 71.36 -61.37
C VAL A 413 -54.25 71.55 -62.66
N TRP A 414 -55.37 72.25 -62.56
CA TRP A 414 -55.99 72.94 -63.70
C TRP A 414 -55.11 74.13 -64.08
N ASN A 415 -54.54 74.12 -65.28
CA ASN A 415 -53.79 75.24 -65.82
C ASN A 415 -54.72 76.15 -66.65
N HIS A 416 -54.74 77.46 -66.36
CA HIS A 416 -55.43 78.46 -67.18
C HIS A 416 -54.44 79.57 -67.55
N GLY A 417 -54.19 79.67 -68.85
CA GLY A 417 -53.02 80.31 -69.45
C GLY A 417 -52.93 81.84 -69.38
N GLY A 418 -51.78 82.33 -69.83
CA GLY A 418 -51.34 83.73 -69.79
C GLY A 418 -49.84 83.78 -69.50
N ALA A 419 -48.92 83.55 -70.45
CA ALA A 419 -48.55 84.45 -71.56
C ALA A 419 -47.87 85.75 -71.05
N ASP A 420 -46.71 86.16 -71.56
CA ASP A 420 -45.74 85.52 -72.47
C ASP A 420 -44.36 86.20 -72.35
N GLN A 421 -43.34 85.67 -73.03
CA GLN A 421 -42.07 86.31 -73.43
C GLN A 421 -41.35 87.23 -72.42
N GLY A 422 -40.30 86.70 -71.79
CA GLY A 422 -39.33 87.53 -71.09
C GLY A 422 -38.33 88.21 -72.03
N MET A 423 -37.90 89.43 -71.70
CA MET A 423 -36.73 90.06 -72.31
C MET A 423 -35.88 90.80 -71.27
N ASN A 424 -34.67 90.27 -71.06
CA ASN A 424 -33.41 90.96 -70.73
C ASN A 424 -33.40 92.09 -69.65
N GLY A 425 -32.75 91.81 -68.51
CA GLY A 425 -32.08 92.84 -67.69
C GLY A 425 -32.71 93.18 -66.34
N GLY A 426 -32.01 92.83 -65.25
CA GLY A 426 -32.38 93.18 -63.88
C GLY A 426 -33.59 92.41 -63.34
N GLY A 427 -34.10 92.82 -62.17
CA GLY A 427 -35.32 92.24 -61.61
C GLY A 427 -35.09 91.16 -60.54
N ASN A 428 -34.80 91.63 -59.33
CA ASN A 428 -35.22 91.04 -58.07
C ASN A 428 -36.53 90.20 -58.14
N GLY A 429 -36.45 88.92 -57.77
CA GLY A 429 -37.57 88.12 -57.23
C GLY A 429 -38.72 87.74 -58.17
N ASN A 430 -38.77 86.47 -58.61
CA ASN A 430 -40.05 85.84 -58.96
C ASN A 430 -40.18 84.34 -58.63
N SER A 431 -39.08 83.57 -58.51
CA SER A 431 -39.12 82.21 -57.92
C SER A 431 -39.70 82.21 -56.50
N MET A 432 -39.59 83.33 -55.78
CA MET A 432 -40.20 83.56 -54.48
C MET A 432 -41.73 83.72 -54.52
N LYS A 433 -42.35 84.01 -55.68
CA LYS A 433 -43.83 84.02 -55.81
C LYS A 433 -44.40 82.61 -55.98
N ASP A 434 -43.76 81.77 -56.78
CA ASP A 434 -44.20 80.38 -56.95
C ASP A 434 -44.05 79.60 -55.64
N ILE A 435 -42.95 79.86 -54.91
CA ILE A 435 -42.76 79.37 -53.53
C ILE A 435 -43.79 79.97 -52.56
N ALA A 436 -44.17 81.25 -52.68
CA ALA A 436 -45.22 81.85 -51.84
C ALA A 436 -46.63 81.28 -52.14
N GLY A 437 -46.90 80.85 -53.37
CA GLY A 437 -48.11 80.10 -53.73
C GLY A 437 -48.18 78.75 -53.02
N LEU A 438 -47.08 77.98 -53.09
CA LEU A 438 -46.94 76.70 -52.38
C LEU A 438 -47.02 76.86 -50.86
N TYR A 439 -46.42 77.91 -50.29
CA TYR A 439 -46.47 78.20 -48.85
C TYR A 439 -47.90 78.45 -48.32
N LYS A 440 -48.83 78.95 -49.15
CA LYS A 440 -50.24 79.09 -48.78
C LYS A 440 -51.05 77.78 -48.83
N MET A 441 -50.47 76.69 -49.33
CA MET A 441 -51.10 75.36 -49.39
C MET A 441 -50.59 74.39 -48.30
N LEU A 442 -49.84 74.87 -47.29
CA LEU A 442 -49.40 74.07 -46.15
C LEU A 442 -50.05 74.42 -44.77
N PRO A 443 -51.37 74.68 -44.66
CA PRO A 443 -52.09 74.64 -43.38
C PRO A 443 -52.49 73.20 -42.99
N PRO A 444 -51.53 72.26 -42.88
CA PRO A 444 -51.63 71.29 -41.79
C PRO A 444 -50.31 71.02 -41.05
N VAL A 445 -49.17 71.55 -41.48
CA VAL A 445 -47.85 71.12 -40.96
C VAL A 445 -47.50 71.80 -39.63
N LEU A 446 -47.87 73.06 -39.44
CA LEU A 446 -47.66 73.74 -38.15
C LEU A 446 -48.71 73.32 -37.12
N ASP A 447 -49.96 73.11 -37.56
CA ASP A 447 -51.06 72.68 -36.69
C ASP A 447 -50.86 71.24 -36.19
N THR A 448 -50.42 70.30 -37.03
CA THR A 448 -50.09 68.92 -36.57
C THR A 448 -48.89 68.88 -35.62
N VAL A 449 -47.89 69.75 -35.79
CA VAL A 449 -46.80 69.91 -34.81
C VAL A 449 -47.34 70.46 -33.48
N TYR A 450 -48.26 71.42 -33.52
CA TYR A 450 -48.93 71.94 -32.32
C TYR A 450 -49.79 70.88 -31.62
N GLU A 451 -50.61 70.12 -32.35
CA GLU A 451 -51.43 69.02 -31.81
C GLU A 451 -50.59 67.89 -31.19
N GLN A 452 -49.42 67.57 -31.77
CA GLN A 452 -48.55 66.49 -31.28
C GLN A 452 -47.56 66.91 -30.18
N THR A 453 -47.28 68.21 -30.01
CA THR A 453 -46.22 68.68 -29.08
C THR A 453 -46.64 69.78 -28.09
N GLY A 454 -47.79 70.43 -28.30
CA GLY A 454 -48.38 71.41 -27.37
C GLY A 454 -47.69 72.78 -27.33
N MET A 455 -46.85 73.13 -28.32
CA MET A 455 -46.05 74.36 -28.31
C MET A 455 -46.21 75.19 -29.59
N GLN A 456 -46.31 76.51 -29.45
CA GLN A 456 -46.24 77.46 -30.58
C GLN A 456 -44.80 78.00 -30.75
N PRO A 457 -44.25 78.04 -31.98
CA PRO A 457 -42.91 78.56 -32.23
C PRO A 457 -42.85 80.10 -32.14
N PRO A 458 -41.81 80.70 -31.53
CA PRO A 458 -41.65 82.16 -31.46
C PRO A 458 -41.43 82.84 -32.83
N ALA A 459 -41.92 84.08 -32.96
CA ALA A 459 -42.02 84.81 -34.23
C ALA A 459 -40.69 85.17 -34.94
N TRP A 460 -39.52 84.91 -34.34
CA TRP A 460 -38.21 85.26 -34.93
C TRP A 460 -37.65 84.19 -35.90
N ILE A 461 -38.30 83.03 -36.02
CA ILE A 461 -37.91 81.94 -36.94
C ILE A 461 -37.93 82.35 -38.42
N GLY A 462 -38.63 83.42 -38.79
CA GLY A 462 -38.57 84.01 -40.14
C GLY A 462 -37.30 84.82 -40.45
N THR A 463 -36.40 85.03 -39.48
CA THR A 463 -35.29 86.00 -39.60
C THR A 463 -34.01 85.58 -38.89
N LEU A 464 -33.12 84.86 -39.60
CA LEU A 464 -31.66 84.90 -39.36
C LEU A 464 -30.89 84.40 -40.60
N ARG A 465 -29.66 84.86 -40.80
CA ARG A 465 -28.82 84.54 -41.98
C ARG A 465 -27.77 83.48 -41.61
N GLY A 466 -27.36 82.67 -42.60
CA GLY A 466 -26.48 81.51 -42.38
C GLY A 466 -25.00 81.83 -42.13
N ALA A 467 -24.29 80.82 -41.64
CA ALA A 467 -22.84 80.77 -41.48
C ALA A 467 -22.32 79.35 -41.76
N GLU A 468 -21.10 79.21 -42.30
CA GLU A 468 -20.45 77.93 -42.59
C GLU A 468 -19.61 77.41 -41.40
N PRO A 469 -19.46 76.08 -41.26
CA PRO A 469 -18.32 75.47 -40.58
C PRO A 469 -17.40 74.66 -41.53
N LYS A 470 -16.11 74.59 -41.19
CA LYS A 470 -15.07 73.87 -41.96
C LYS A 470 -14.67 72.51 -41.36
N GLN A 471 -13.95 71.74 -42.19
CA GLN A 471 -13.37 70.40 -41.98
C GLN A 471 -12.68 70.16 -40.61
N SER A 472 -12.66 68.89 -40.18
CA SER A 472 -11.38 68.21 -39.91
C SER A 472 -11.47 66.66 -39.87
N LEU A 473 -10.44 66.02 -40.43
CA LEU A 473 -9.83 64.72 -40.09
C LEU A 473 -10.71 63.47 -39.84
N GLN A 474 -10.74 62.59 -40.85
CA GLN A 474 -10.64 61.14 -40.67
C GLN A 474 -9.77 60.54 -41.78
N GLN A 475 -8.88 59.59 -41.45
CA GLN A 475 -8.01 58.93 -42.43
C GLN A 475 -7.66 57.50 -41.98
N GLN A 476 -7.43 56.61 -42.96
CA GLN A 476 -6.94 55.23 -42.82
C GLN A 476 -7.78 54.22 -42.01
N ARG A 477 -8.58 53.43 -42.73
CA ARG A 477 -8.24 52.02 -42.98
C ARG A 477 -9.00 51.48 -44.20
N VAL A 478 -8.27 50.89 -45.14
CA VAL A 478 -8.78 50.07 -46.24
C VAL A 478 -7.82 48.89 -46.37
N GLY A 479 -8.34 47.66 -46.37
CA GLY A 479 -7.52 46.45 -46.45
C GLY A 479 -8.38 45.18 -46.41
N GLU A 480 -8.32 44.42 -47.51
CA GLU A 480 -8.60 42.99 -47.61
C GLU A 480 -10.00 42.46 -47.24
N ILE A 481 -10.85 42.31 -48.27
CA ILE A 481 -11.79 41.18 -48.39
C ILE A 481 -11.60 40.55 -49.77
N ALA A 482 -11.03 39.35 -49.85
CA ALA A 482 -11.02 38.54 -51.08
C ALA A 482 -10.76 37.04 -50.80
N LYS A 483 -11.57 36.18 -51.44
CA LYS A 483 -11.32 34.75 -51.71
C LYS A 483 -11.15 33.78 -50.52
N MET A 484 -12.27 33.20 -50.08
CA MET A 484 -12.38 31.73 -50.03
C MET A 484 -13.66 31.31 -50.74
N SER A 485 -13.52 30.54 -51.82
CA SER A 485 -14.62 29.86 -52.53
C SER A 485 -14.03 28.77 -53.42
N ALA A 486 -14.82 27.72 -53.67
CA ALA A 486 -14.38 26.39 -54.12
C ALA A 486 -13.45 25.66 -53.11
N ARG A 487 -13.40 24.32 -53.04
CA ARG A 487 -14.04 23.32 -53.91
C ARG A 487 -14.42 22.07 -53.10
N LEU A 488 -15.61 21.53 -53.31
CA LEU A 488 -16.03 20.21 -52.84
C LEU A 488 -16.47 19.38 -54.04
N GLU A 489 -15.82 18.24 -54.28
CA GLU A 489 -16.36 17.09 -55.01
C GLU A 489 -15.77 15.79 -54.42
N PRO A 490 -16.53 14.68 -54.39
CA PRO A 490 -16.09 13.40 -53.85
C PRO A 490 -15.53 12.46 -54.93
N ILE A 491 -14.86 11.37 -54.53
CA ILE A 491 -14.82 10.11 -55.29
C ILE A 491 -14.48 8.93 -54.35
N SER A 492 -14.97 7.74 -54.69
CA SER A 492 -14.81 6.50 -53.93
C SER A 492 -13.56 5.71 -54.35
N LYS A 493 -13.12 4.77 -53.49
CA LYS A 493 -12.76 3.38 -53.88
C LYS A 493 -12.40 2.49 -52.69
N SER A 494 -12.98 1.29 -52.67
CA SER A 494 -12.39 0.11 -52.02
C SER A 494 -11.32 -0.51 -52.93
N PRO A 495 -10.48 -1.40 -52.37
CA PRO A 495 -10.27 -2.69 -53.05
C PRO A 495 -10.34 -3.89 -52.09
N GLU A 496 -10.50 -5.07 -52.68
CA GLU A 496 -10.52 -6.39 -52.02
C GLU A 496 -9.14 -7.10 -52.15
N TYR A 497 -9.16 -8.44 -52.02
CA TYR A 497 -8.10 -9.44 -52.25
C TYR A 497 -7.14 -9.71 -51.06
N GLY A 498 -6.94 -10.98 -50.67
CA GLY A 498 -7.55 -12.20 -51.20
C GLY A 498 -7.30 -13.47 -50.38
N LEU A 499 -8.01 -14.54 -50.74
CA LEU A 499 -7.87 -15.91 -50.21
C LEU A 499 -7.04 -16.74 -51.20
N GLU A 500 -6.17 -17.65 -50.72
CA GLU A 500 -5.85 -18.86 -51.49
C GLU A 500 -5.38 -20.07 -50.64
N ASN A 501 -6.27 -21.07 -50.57
CA ASN A 501 -6.09 -22.53 -50.67
C ASN A 501 -4.79 -23.27 -50.25
N GLY A 502 -5.00 -24.34 -49.46
CA GLY A 502 -4.27 -25.63 -49.59
C GLY A 502 -3.20 -25.94 -48.52
N ALA A 503 -2.90 -27.22 -48.21
CA ALA A 503 -3.61 -28.46 -48.50
C ALA A 503 -3.17 -29.61 -47.55
N ILE A 504 -4.05 -30.60 -47.39
CA ILE A 504 -3.85 -32.04 -47.09
C ILE A 504 -2.44 -32.49 -46.65
N GLU A 505 -2.33 -33.12 -45.47
CA GLU A 505 -1.71 -34.47 -45.35
C GLU A 505 -2.22 -35.25 -44.12
N GLU A 506 -2.27 -36.58 -44.23
CA GLU A 506 -2.59 -37.53 -43.15
C GLU A 506 -1.31 -38.21 -42.65
N ILE A 507 -1.28 -38.65 -41.38
CA ILE A 507 -0.61 -39.85 -40.81
C ILE A 507 -0.83 -39.75 -39.29
N SER A 508 -1.51 -40.62 -38.53
CA SER A 508 -1.80 -42.07 -38.56
C SER A 508 -0.93 -42.91 -37.61
N SER A 509 -1.61 -43.63 -36.71
CA SER A 509 -1.17 -44.78 -35.89
C SER A 509 -0.15 -44.57 -34.73
N HIS A 510 -0.62 -44.83 -33.50
CA HIS A 510 -0.19 -45.89 -32.55
C HIS A 510 -0.81 -45.54 -31.17
N VAL A 511 -1.77 -46.25 -30.57
CA VAL A 511 -2.03 -47.69 -30.37
C VAL A 511 -1.05 -48.37 -29.40
N MET A 512 -1.52 -48.59 -28.17
CA MET A 512 -1.22 -49.62 -27.14
C MET A 512 -1.70 -49.03 -25.79
N ILE A 513 -2.84 -49.39 -25.18
CA ILE A 513 -3.37 -50.70 -24.72
C ILE A 513 -2.65 -51.20 -23.45
N THR A 514 -3.43 -51.74 -22.50
CA THR A 514 -3.06 -52.27 -21.15
C THR A 514 -2.78 -51.21 -20.05
N SER A 515 -3.12 -51.43 -18.77
CA SER A 515 -4.14 -52.31 -18.16
C SER A 515 -4.34 -52.01 -16.66
N SER A 516 -5.58 -51.99 -16.16
CA SER A 516 -5.88 -52.23 -14.73
C SER A 516 -5.80 -53.74 -14.43
N PRO A 517 -5.34 -54.15 -13.23
CA PRO A 517 -6.24 -54.44 -12.09
C PRO A 517 -5.75 -53.74 -10.80
N SER A 518 -6.54 -53.40 -9.77
CA SER A 518 -7.75 -53.98 -9.15
C SER A 518 -7.50 -55.14 -8.16
N LEU A 519 -8.35 -55.21 -7.12
CA LEU A 519 -8.38 -56.16 -5.98
C LEU A 519 -7.28 -56.00 -4.90
N SER A 520 -7.50 -56.29 -3.60
CA SER A 520 -8.73 -56.24 -2.76
C SER A 520 -8.43 -56.51 -1.27
N SER A 521 -9.17 -55.84 -0.37
CA SER A 521 -9.64 -56.29 0.97
C SER A 521 -8.71 -56.96 2.02
N LEU A 522 -8.76 -56.47 3.27
CA LEU A 522 -8.93 -57.18 4.58
C LEU A 522 -8.63 -56.17 5.73
N LYS A 523 -9.60 -55.72 6.53
CA LYS A 523 -10.19 -56.30 7.77
C LYS A 523 -9.27 -56.42 9.00
N LEU A 524 -9.60 -55.59 10.02
CA LEU A 524 -9.67 -55.88 11.46
C LEU A 524 -8.40 -56.22 12.30
N SER A 525 -8.05 -55.25 13.18
CA SER A 525 -8.20 -55.32 14.65
C SER A 525 -6.98 -55.38 15.61
N ARG A 526 -7.03 -54.42 16.57
CA ARG A 526 -6.80 -54.52 18.04
C ARG A 526 -5.38 -54.60 18.68
N LEU A 527 -5.31 -53.91 19.84
CA LEU A 527 -4.37 -53.97 20.99
C LEU A 527 -2.94 -53.41 20.74
N SER A 528 -2.29 -52.55 21.54
CA SER A 528 -2.44 -51.90 22.89
C SER A 528 -1.41 -52.36 23.95
N SER A 529 -1.09 -51.49 24.93
CA SER A 529 -0.19 -51.66 26.11
C SER A 529 1.32 -51.83 25.82
N ARG A 530 2.31 -51.61 26.72
CA ARG A 530 2.55 -50.97 28.06
C ARG A 530 4.11 -50.82 28.17
N GLU A 531 4.83 -50.07 29.01
CA GLU A 531 4.64 -48.85 29.86
C GLU A 531 6.04 -48.40 30.41
N PRO A 532 6.32 -47.12 30.75
CA PRO A 532 7.61 -46.68 31.31
C PRO A 532 7.59 -46.34 32.82
N ILE A 533 8.55 -46.90 33.59
CA ILE A 533 8.69 -46.90 35.07
C ILE A 533 10.22 -46.98 35.40
N VAL A 534 10.86 -46.29 36.39
CA VAL A 534 10.42 -45.25 37.35
C VAL A 534 11.62 -44.53 38.05
N ASN A 535 11.39 -43.29 38.55
CA ASN A 535 12.00 -42.51 39.67
C ASN A 535 13.53 -42.36 39.99
N ALA A 536 13.91 -41.07 40.20
CA ALA A 536 14.63 -40.46 41.36
C ALA A 536 16.15 -40.76 41.59
N ALA A 537 16.92 -40.04 42.43
CA ALA A 537 16.56 -39.10 43.51
C ALA A 537 17.63 -38.05 43.94
N PHE A 538 17.16 -37.04 44.71
CA PHE A 538 17.75 -36.39 45.92
C PHE A 538 18.87 -35.30 45.94
N LEU A 539 18.57 -34.27 46.75
CA LEU A 539 19.42 -33.45 47.67
C LEU A 539 20.48 -32.44 47.14
N GLY A 540 20.67 -31.31 47.87
CA GLY A 540 21.74 -30.33 47.58
C GLY A 540 21.87 -29.08 48.49
N ASN A 541 20.77 -28.36 48.76
CA ASN A 541 20.56 -27.27 49.76
C ASN A 541 21.77 -26.42 50.28
N LYS A 542 21.77 -25.09 50.00
CA LYS A 542 22.12 -24.02 50.99
C LYS A 542 21.86 -22.56 50.54
N SER A 543 21.14 -21.80 51.37
CA SER A 543 21.49 -20.47 51.95
C SER A 543 22.33 -19.49 51.09
N LYS A 544 21.98 -18.20 50.87
CA LYS A 544 21.26 -17.16 51.67
C LYS A 544 21.11 -15.88 50.78
N ALA A 545 20.55 -14.70 51.12
CA ALA A 545 19.80 -14.13 52.27
C ALA A 545 19.19 -12.74 51.88
N PHE A 546 18.19 -12.25 52.65
CA PHE A 546 17.73 -10.83 52.78
C PHE A 546 17.07 -10.19 51.52
N GLN A 547 16.11 -9.24 51.64
CA GLN A 547 15.37 -8.70 52.79
C GLN A 547 13.92 -8.33 52.40
N SER A 548 13.02 -8.19 53.38
CA SER A 548 11.56 -8.05 53.17
C SER A 548 11.09 -6.67 52.69
N PHE A 549 10.01 -6.65 51.90
CA PHE A 549 9.00 -5.58 51.96
C PHE A 549 7.60 -6.22 51.94
N HIS A 550 6.70 -5.80 52.84
CA HIS A 550 5.33 -6.31 52.91
C HIS A 550 4.39 -5.47 52.05
N LEU A 551 3.58 -6.14 51.21
CA LEU A 551 2.28 -5.63 50.79
C LEU A 551 1.23 -6.74 50.98
N ARG A 552 0.06 -6.38 51.54
CA ARG A 552 -1.04 -7.35 51.75
C ARG A 552 -1.85 -7.51 50.47
N LEU A 553 -1.60 -8.57 49.70
CA LEU A 553 -2.59 -9.06 48.76
C LEU A 553 -3.68 -9.82 49.52
N ARG A 554 -4.89 -9.28 49.51
CA ARG A 554 -6.09 -9.90 50.08
C ARG A 554 -6.66 -10.88 49.06
N MET A 555 -6.06 -12.07 48.96
CA MET A 555 -6.60 -13.14 48.11
C MET A 555 -8.01 -13.51 48.57
N GLU A 556 -8.99 -13.35 47.69
CA GLU A 556 -10.28 -14.01 47.83
C GLU A 556 -10.07 -15.50 47.51
N VAL A 557 -10.38 -16.36 48.49
CA VAL A 557 -10.23 -17.80 48.34
C VAL A 557 -11.44 -18.34 47.58
N VAL A 558 -11.34 -18.35 46.25
CA VAL A 558 -12.20 -19.20 45.42
C VAL A 558 -11.78 -20.65 45.67
N SER A 559 -12.63 -21.39 46.38
CA SER A 559 -12.38 -22.78 46.78
C SER A 559 -12.46 -23.75 45.60
N SER A 560 -11.43 -23.78 44.77
CA SER A 560 -11.20 -24.88 43.83
C SER A 560 -10.59 -26.06 44.60
N THR A 561 -11.34 -27.15 44.69
CA THR A 561 -10.86 -28.40 45.31
C THR A 561 -9.79 -29.04 44.44
N SER A 562 -8.53 -28.83 44.82
CA SER A 562 -7.37 -29.50 44.22
C SER A 562 -7.29 -30.95 44.69
N ASN A 563 -8.23 -31.78 44.24
CA ASN A 563 -8.13 -33.23 44.39
C ASN A 563 -6.84 -33.73 43.72
N SER A 564 -6.08 -34.53 44.46
CA SER A 564 -4.82 -35.07 43.99
C SER A 564 -5.08 -36.21 43.01
N LEU A 565 -5.04 -35.89 41.71
CA LEU A 565 -5.03 -36.89 40.64
C LEU A 565 -3.75 -37.74 40.75
N SER A 566 -3.87 -38.86 41.46
CA SER A 566 -2.92 -39.96 41.37
C SER A 566 -2.79 -40.45 39.92
N CYS A 567 -1.60 -40.87 39.53
CA CYS A 567 -1.32 -41.34 38.17
C CYS A 567 -1.91 -42.74 37.94
N ILE A 568 -3.18 -42.77 37.50
CA ILE A 568 -3.85 -43.97 37.00
C ILE A 568 -2.98 -44.56 35.87
N SER A 569 -2.51 -45.80 36.06
CA SER A 569 -1.72 -46.52 35.04
C SER A 569 -2.63 -47.15 34.00
N VAL A 570 -2.09 -47.54 32.83
CA VAL A 570 -2.91 -48.04 31.72
C VAL A 570 -3.60 -49.35 32.10
N GLY A 571 -4.94 -49.34 32.19
CA GLY A 571 -5.72 -50.54 32.53
C GLY A 571 -5.75 -50.88 34.01
N GLU A 572 -5.51 -49.91 34.89
CA GLU A 572 -6.21 -49.83 36.16
C GLU A 572 -7.66 -49.36 35.92
N ASP A 573 -8.56 -49.61 36.87
CA ASP A 573 -9.94 -49.08 36.80
C ASP A 573 -9.96 -47.55 37.00
N PHE A 574 -10.86 -46.87 36.30
CA PHE A 574 -11.06 -45.43 36.44
C PHE A 574 -11.84 -45.08 37.73
N PRO A 575 -11.67 -43.87 38.30
CA PRO A 575 -12.50 -43.38 39.40
C PRO A 575 -14.01 -43.40 39.06
N GLU A 576 -14.87 -43.52 40.06
CA GLU A 576 -16.33 -43.47 39.91
C GLU A 576 -16.82 -42.15 39.26
N GLU A 577 -16.03 -41.08 39.36
CA GLU A 577 -16.27 -39.78 38.72
C GLU A 577 -16.02 -39.78 37.19
N TYR A 578 -15.43 -40.83 36.61
CA TYR A 578 -15.06 -40.86 35.18
C TYR A 578 -16.27 -40.81 34.23
N GLU A 579 -17.40 -41.41 34.60
CA GLU A 579 -18.66 -41.29 33.83
C GLU A 579 -19.22 -39.85 33.86
N GLN A 580 -18.79 -39.04 34.83
CA GLN A 580 -19.14 -37.62 34.96
C GLN A 580 -18.13 -36.70 34.25
N TRP A 581 -17.01 -37.22 33.74
CA TRP A 581 -15.99 -36.46 32.99
C TRP A 581 -16.40 -36.23 31.52
N LEU A 582 -17.59 -35.66 31.35
CA LEU A 582 -18.18 -35.33 30.06
C LEU A 582 -17.49 -34.11 29.42
N PRO A 583 -17.50 -33.97 28.08
CA PRO A 583 -17.03 -32.76 27.41
C PRO A 583 -17.84 -31.53 27.82
N VAL A 584 -17.24 -30.66 28.63
CA VAL A 584 -17.84 -29.37 29.04
C VAL A 584 -17.68 -28.36 27.89
N PRO A 585 -18.76 -27.71 27.41
CA PRO A 585 -18.65 -26.64 26.43
C PRO A 585 -17.86 -25.45 27.00
N ASP A 586 -16.82 -25.00 26.30
CA ASP A 586 -16.09 -23.80 26.68
C ASP A 586 -16.96 -22.56 26.47
N SER A 587 -17.15 -21.77 27.53
CA SER A 587 -17.87 -20.50 27.51
C SER A 587 -17.35 -19.51 26.45
N GLU A 588 -16.05 -19.53 26.13
CA GLU A 588 -15.47 -18.68 25.08
C GLU A 588 -15.84 -19.17 23.66
N THR A 589 -16.35 -20.39 23.50
CA THR A 589 -16.82 -20.96 22.23
C THR A 589 -18.34 -20.84 22.02
N ARG A 590 -19.07 -20.21 22.95
CA ARG A 590 -20.53 -20.05 22.88
C ARG A 590 -20.96 -19.37 21.57
N ARG A 591 -21.82 -20.04 20.81
CA ARG A 591 -22.53 -19.49 19.64
C ARG A 591 -23.49 -18.39 20.08
N ARG A 592 -23.51 -17.28 19.32
CA ARG A 592 -24.24 -16.05 19.65
C ARG A 592 -24.64 -15.29 18.39
N ALA A 593 -25.44 -14.24 18.55
CA ALA A 593 -25.71 -13.24 17.52
C ALA A 593 -25.68 -11.82 18.09
N GLY A 594 -25.66 -10.82 17.19
CA GLY A 594 -25.73 -9.39 17.54
C GLY A 594 -26.29 -8.55 16.40
N VAL A 595 -26.46 -7.25 16.65
CA VAL A 595 -27.00 -6.28 15.68
C VAL A 595 -26.00 -5.15 15.48
N LEU A 596 -25.72 -4.82 14.21
CA LEU A 596 -24.89 -3.66 13.84
C LEU A 596 -25.78 -2.41 13.75
N LEU A 597 -25.59 -1.49 14.69
CA LEU A 597 -26.28 -0.20 14.75
C LEU A 597 -25.36 0.84 15.40
N HIS A 598 -25.11 1.97 14.72
CA HIS A 598 -24.28 3.05 15.26
C HIS A 598 -25.14 4.02 16.10
N PRO A 599 -24.64 4.57 17.23
CA PRO A 599 -25.48 5.40 18.12
C PRO A 599 -26.06 6.68 17.51
N THR A 600 -25.49 7.21 16.42
CA THR A 600 -26.05 8.37 15.71
C THR A 600 -27.38 8.04 15.02
N SER A 601 -27.56 6.78 14.62
CA SER A 601 -28.75 6.24 13.96
C SER A 601 -29.91 5.97 14.92
N PHE A 602 -29.72 6.13 16.23
CA PHE A 602 -30.85 6.15 17.17
C PHE A 602 -31.78 7.33 16.85
N ARG A 603 -33.07 7.13 17.09
CA ARG A 603 -34.06 8.22 17.13
C ARG A 603 -33.75 9.18 18.27
N GLY A 604 -34.47 10.29 18.28
CA GLY A 604 -34.38 11.30 19.33
C GLY A 604 -34.55 12.70 18.77
N PRO A 605 -35.16 13.62 19.54
CA PRO A 605 -35.63 14.93 19.07
C PRO A 605 -34.51 15.97 18.82
N HIS A 606 -33.24 15.55 18.86
CA HIS A 606 -32.08 16.45 18.86
C HIS A 606 -31.25 16.36 17.57
N GLY A 607 -31.87 16.01 16.43
CA GLY A 607 -31.23 15.91 15.10
C GLY A 607 -30.21 14.76 14.91
N ILE A 608 -29.76 14.12 15.99
CA ILE A 608 -28.84 12.98 16.01
C ILE A 608 -29.13 12.13 17.25
N GLY A 609 -28.98 10.81 17.14
CA GLY A 609 -29.03 9.89 18.27
C GLY A 609 -27.95 10.19 19.33
N ASP A 610 -28.16 9.73 20.56
CA ASP A 610 -27.23 9.90 21.67
C ASP A 610 -27.33 8.78 22.71
N LEU A 611 -26.42 8.80 23.70
CA LEU A 611 -26.30 7.83 24.79
C LEU A 611 -27.40 8.03 25.88
N GLY A 612 -28.60 8.42 25.44
CA GLY A 612 -29.78 8.69 26.26
C GLY A 612 -30.77 7.52 26.28
N GLU A 613 -32.06 7.83 26.41
CA GLU A 613 -33.12 6.82 26.62
C GLU A 613 -33.21 5.79 25.49
N GLU A 614 -33.10 6.21 24.23
CA GLU A 614 -33.17 5.31 23.07
C GLU A 614 -32.00 4.29 23.03
N ALA A 615 -30.84 4.61 23.64
CA ALA A 615 -29.74 3.65 23.75
C ALA A 615 -30.05 2.54 24.78
N PHE A 616 -30.67 2.89 25.91
CA PHE A 616 -31.15 1.89 26.88
C PHE A 616 -32.32 1.08 26.30
N ARG A 617 -33.23 1.72 25.55
CA ARG A 617 -34.33 1.04 24.83
C ARG A 617 -33.85 0.14 23.69
N PHE A 618 -32.77 0.48 23.00
CA PHE A 618 -32.12 -0.42 22.04
C PHE A 618 -31.55 -1.65 22.75
N ILE A 619 -30.84 -1.47 23.87
CA ILE A 619 -30.33 -2.60 24.65
C ILE A 619 -31.50 -3.44 25.19
N ASP A 620 -32.59 -2.83 25.65
CA ASP A 620 -33.82 -3.50 26.08
C ASP A 620 -34.68 -4.06 24.93
N TRP A 621 -34.34 -3.77 23.66
CA TRP A 621 -34.93 -4.40 22.48
C TRP A 621 -34.07 -5.57 21.98
N LEU A 622 -32.76 -5.37 21.89
CA LEU A 622 -31.77 -6.42 21.67
C LEU A 622 -31.86 -7.50 22.77
N HIS A 623 -32.24 -7.06 23.97
CA HIS A 623 -32.64 -7.84 25.14
C HIS A 623 -34.15 -7.68 25.46
N SER A 624 -35.02 -7.45 24.47
CA SER A 624 -36.49 -7.73 24.59
C SER A 624 -36.77 -9.21 24.40
N THR A 625 -35.79 -9.87 23.78
CA THR A 625 -35.39 -11.26 24.03
C THR A 625 -35.14 -11.57 25.54
N GLY A 626 -35.22 -10.56 26.46
CA GLY A 626 -34.99 -10.62 27.91
C GLY A 626 -35.79 -9.60 28.81
N CYS A 627 -35.16 -8.53 29.34
CA CYS A 627 -35.65 -7.62 30.42
C CYS A 627 -34.85 -6.28 30.59
N SER A 628 -35.21 -5.36 31.53
CA SER A 628 -35.46 -3.88 31.37
C SER A 628 -34.60 -2.72 32.06
N VAL A 629 -34.88 -1.44 31.68
CA VAL A 629 -34.29 -0.05 31.81
C VAL A 629 -33.71 0.57 33.13
N TRP A 630 -32.87 1.65 33.04
CA TRP A 630 -32.87 2.89 33.91
C TRP A 630 -32.00 4.12 33.42
N GLN A 631 -32.40 5.38 33.70
CA GLN A 631 -31.83 6.69 33.22
C GLN A 631 -31.21 7.57 34.35
N ASP A 632 -30.56 8.72 34.04
CA ASP A 632 -29.95 9.72 34.97
C ASP A 632 -29.84 11.12 34.27
N GLY A 633 -29.71 12.24 34.99
CA GLY A 633 -29.93 13.61 34.44
C GLY A 633 -29.02 14.74 34.94
N LEU A 634 -28.57 15.61 34.02
CA LEU A 634 -27.66 16.76 34.26
C LEU A 634 -28.14 18.12 33.71
N LEU A 635 -29.21 18.15 32.91
CA LEU A 635 -29.82 19.36 32.38
C LEU A 635 -31.22 19.53 32.97
N LEU A 636 -31.67 20.77 33.15
CA LEU A 636 -33.06 21.03 33.51
C LEU A 636 -33.95 20.80 32.28
N LYS A 637 -35.17 20.30 32.49
CA LYS A 637 -36.08 19.91 31.39
C LYS A 637 -36.44 21.08 30.47
N ASP A 638 -36.47 22.29 31.03
CA ASP A 638 -36.79 23.54 30.33
C ASP A 638 -35.58 24.16 29.58
N GLU A 639 -34.40 23.52 29.66
CA GLU A 639 -33.18 23.92 28.93
C GLU A 639 -32.88 23.03 27.71
N LEU A 640 -33.77 22.08 27.41
CA LEU A 640 -33.69 21.29 26.19
C LEU A 640 -34.11 22.12 24.98
N PRO A 641 -33.51 21.91 23.79
CA PRO A 641 -33.91 22.62 22.57
C PRO A 641 -35.29 22.12 22.11
N GLN A 642 -35.96 22.88 21.24
CA GLN A 642 -37.19 22.37 20.62
C GLN A 642 -36.89 21.13 19.75
N PRO A 643 -37.78 20.12 19.77
CA PRO A 643 -37.63 18.93 18.94
C PRO A 643 -37.48 19.25 17.46
N ILE A 644 -36.41 18.74 16.85
CA ILE A 644 -36.25 18.63 15.40
C ILE A 644 -36.50 17.18 15.03
N ASP A 645 -37.62 16.92 14.34
CA ASP A 645 -37.84 15.62 13.70
C ASP A 645 -37.07 15.59 12.37
N ALA A 646 -36.30 14.51 12.17
CA ALA A 646 -35.38 14.38 11.04
C ALA A 646 -34.94 12.91 10.91
N ASP A 647 -35.40 12.23 9.86
CA ASP A 647 -35.05 10.83 9.58
C ASP A 647 -33.59 10.63 9.13
N CYS A 648 -32.86 11.72 8.85
CA CYS A 648 -31.43 11.71 8.55
C CYS A 648 -30.66 12.72 9.42
N VAL A 649 -29.42 12.39 9.78
CA VAL A 649 -28.53 13.24 10.57
C VAL A 649 -27.97 14.38 9.71
N ASN A 650 -28.32 15.63 10.04
CA ASN A 650 -27.53 16.79 9.61
C ASN A 650 -26.52 17.13 10.71
N TYR A 651 -25.25 16.81 10.48
CA TYR A 651 -24.17 17.01 11.45
C TYR A 651 -23.93 18.49 11.80
N GLN A 652 -24.13 19.43 10.87
CA GLN A 652 -24.02 20.86 11.16
C GLN A 652 -25.14 21.31 12.10
N THR A 653 -26.39 21.02 11.78
CA THR A 653 -27.55 21.37 12.62
C THR A 653 -27.45 20.71 14.00
N ALA A 654 -27.02 19.45 14.08
CA ALA A 654 -26.82 18.76 15.34
C ALA A 654 -25.70 19.40 16.20
N ASN A 655 -24.61 19.86 15.58
CA ASN A 655 -23.53 20.58 16.27
C ASN A 655 -24.00 21.94 16.81
N GLU A 656 -24.63 22.76 15.95
CA GLU A 656 -25.19 24.07 16.32
C GLU A 656 -26.19 23.97 17.48
N LEU A 657 -26.99 22.90 17.51
CA LEU A 657 -27.98 22.64 18.56
C LEU A 657 -27.37 22.12 19.87
N LYS A 658 -26.50 21.09 19.80
CA LYS A 658 -26.04 20.33 20.99
C LYS A 658 -24.76 20.90 21.61
N SER A 659 -23.82 21.45 20.82
CA SER A 659 -22.53 21.92 21.35
C SER A 659 -22.62 23.11 22.34
N PRO A 660 -23.54 24.08 22.19
CA PRO A 660 -23.76 25.11 23.21
C PRO A 660 -24.23 24.53 24.55
N LEU A 661 -25.15 23.56 24.51
CA LEU A 661 -25.72 22.91 25.69
C LEU A 661 -24.70 22.01 26.40
N ILE A 662 -23.95 21.22 25.64
CA ILE A 662 -22.83 20.41 26.15
C ILE A 662 -21.76 21.31 26.80
N THR A 663 -21.47 22.48 26.20
CA THR A 663 -20.54 23.46 26.77
C THR A 663 -21.10 24.11 28.04
N LYS A 664 -22.41 24.38 28.12
CA LYS A 664 -23.10 24.85 29.33
C LYS A 664 -23.04 23.84 30.47
N ALA A 665 -23.23 22.55 30.17
CA ALA A 665 -23.10 21.45 31.12
C ALA A 665 -21.65 21.30 31.63
N ALA A 666 -20.66 21.35 30.74
CA ALA A 666 -19.25 21.31 31.10
C ALA A 666 -18.83 22.49 31.98
N LYS A 667 -19.26 23.74 31.66
CA LYS A 667 -19.03 24.92 32.51
C LYS A 667 -19.63 24.75 33.92
N ARG A 668 -20.85 24.21 34.02
CA ARG A 668 -21.49 23.90 35.32
C ARG A 668 -20.74 22.84 36.12
N LEU A 669 -20.24 21.78 35.46
CA LEU A 669 -19.49 20.71 36.13
C LEU A 669 -18.21 21.25 36.78
N ILE A 670 -17.40 21.99 36.01
CA ILE A 670 -16.13 22.61 36.48
C ILE A 670 -16.40 23.63 37.60
N GLY A 671 -17.44 24.46 37.45
CA GLY A 671 -17.82 25.47 38.44
C GLY A 671 -18.49 24.92 39.70
N SER A 672 -19.02 23.70 39.68
CA SER A 672 -19.58 23.05 40.87
C SER A 672 -18.50 22.71 41.90
N ASN A 673 -18.89 22.37 43.14
CA ASN A 673 -18.06 21.61 44.07
C ASN A 673 -18.81 20.32 44.46
N SER A 674 -19.22 19.56 43.44
CA SER A 674 -19.96 18.31 43.57
C SER A 674 -19.05 17.07 43.55
N GLU A 675 -19.57 15.93 43.97
CA GLU A 675 -18.89 14.62 43.84
C GLU A 675 -18.42 14.35 42.39
N LEU A 676 -19.20 14.79 41.40
CA LEU A 676 -18.86 14.67 39.99
C LEU A 676 -17.60 15.45 39.58
N LYS A 677 -17.23 16.50 40.33
CA LYS A 677 -15.97 17.21 40.13
C LYS A 677 -14.78 16.46 40.71
N SER A 678 -14.95 15.68 41.78
CA SER A 678 -13.92 14.69 42.17
C SER A 678 -13.72 13.72 41.03
N LYS A 679 -14.80 13.07 40.56
CA LYS A 679 -14.74 12.09 39.47
C LYS A 679 -14.15 12.65 38.16
N LEU A 680 -14.33 13.95 37.87
CA LEU A 680 -13.67 14.66 36.77
C LEU A 680 -12.15 14.79 36.99
N LEU A 681 -11.71 15.14 38.20
CA LEU A 681 -10.29 15.23 38.56
C LEU A 681 -9.64 13.84 38.58
N ASP A 682 -10.33 12.85 39.12
CA ASP A 682 -9.90 11.44 39.14
C ASP A 682 -9.70 10.93 37.71
N PHE A 683 -10.66 11.17 36.81
CA PHE A 683 -10.56 10.86 35.38
C PHE A 683 -9.43 11.61 34.66
N ARG A 684 -9.23 12.90 34.95
CA ARG A 684 -8.13 13.68 34.36
C ARG A 684 -6.76 13.16 34.81
N ASN A 685 -6.63 12.81 36.07
CA ASN A 685 -5.36 12.41 36.69
C ASN A 685 -5.00 10.93 36.48
N ASP A 686 -5.92 10.11 35.94
CA ASP A 686 -5.66 8.70 35.63
C ASP A 686 -4.53 8.60 34.57
N PRO A 687 -3.43 7.86 34.82
CA PRO A 687 -2.33 7.68 33.86
C PRO A 687 -2.74 7.06 32.52
N SER A 688 -3.80 6.26 32.49
CA SER A 688 -4.33 5.63 31.26
C SER A 688 -5.23 6.57 30.44
N ILE A 689 -5.69 7.67 31.04
CA ILE A 689 -6.49 8.71 30.38
C ILE A 689 -5.61 9.90 29.99
N SER A 690 -4.87 10.47 30.94
CA SER A 690 -3.99 11.64 30.73
C SER A 690 -2.98 11.45 29.59
N CYS A 691 -2.49 10.22 29.36
CA CYS A 691 -1.52 9.91 28.30
C CYS A 691 -2.02 10.13 26.85
N TRP A 692 -3.33 10.33 26.65
CA TRP A 692 -3.91 10.77 25.37
C TRP A 692 -4.80 12.02 25.52
N LEU A 693 -5.47 12.18 26.67
CA LEU A 693 -6.49 13.21 26.87
C LEU A 693 -5.90 14.63 26.91
N GLU A 694 -4.76 14.83 27.60
CA GLU A 694 -4.10 16.15 27.59
C GLU A 694 -3.64 16.48 26.16
N ASP A 695 -2.97 15.56 25.48
CA ASP A 695 -2.52 15.75 24.09
C ASP A 695 -3.67 16.13 23.14
N ALA A 696 -4.82 15.47 23.26
CA ALA A 696 -6.02 15.80 22.49
C ALA A 696 -6.59 17.19 22.86
N ALA A 697 -6.58 17.57 24.14
CA ALA A 697 -7.07 18.86 24.61
C ALA A 697 -6.18 20.03 24.16
N TYR A 698 -4.86 19.90 24.26
CA TYR A 698 -3.90 20.88 23.74
C TYR A 698 -3.98 20.99 22.21
N PHE A 699 -4.05 19.86 21.50
CA PHE A 699 -4.23 19.86 20.03
C PHE A 699 -5.48 20.63 19.64
N ALA A 700 -6.65 20.32 20.22
CA ALA A 700 -7.90 20.99 19.92
C ALA A 700 -7.91 22.49 20.31
N ALA A 701 -7.21 22.86 21.38
CA ALA A 701 -7.07 24.26 21.79
C ALA A 701 -6.20 25.07 20.82
N ILE A 702 -5.10 24.49 20.33
CA ILE A 702 -4.24 25.13 19.33
C ILE A 702 -4.97 25.23 17.99
N ASP A 703 -5.65 24.16 17.55
CA ASP A 703 -6.42 24.11 16.30
C ASP A 703 -7.56 25.14 16.28
N ASN A 704 -8.32 25.25 17.37
CA ASN A 704 -9.35 26.30 17.53
C ASN A 704 -8.76 27.73 17.56
N THR A 705 -7.48 27.89 17.92
CA THR A 705 -6.80 29.20 17.99
C THR A 705 -6.13 29.57 16.65
N LEU A 706 -5.65 28.58 15.91
CA LEU A 706 -4.90 28.73 14.67
C LEU A 706 -5.72 28.19 13.49
N ASN A 707 -6.41 29.10 12.78
CA ASN A 707 -7.19 28.79 11.57
C ASN A 707 -6.26 28.48 10.37
N ALA A 708 -5.52 27.38 10.48
CA ALA A 708 -4.63 26.78 9.50
C ALA A 708 -5.25 25.48 8.94
N TYR A 709 -4.77 24.98 7.80
CA TYR A 709 -5.32 23.77 7.17
C TYR A 709 -4.80 22.47 7.82
N SER A 710 -3.61 22.51 8.43
CA SER A 710 -3.12 21.40 9.26
C SER A 710 -2.12 21.87 10.32
N TRP A 711 -1.89 21.05 11.34
CA TRP A 711 -0.90 21.32 12.40
C TRP A 711 0.53 21.48 11.87
N CYS A 712 0.82 20.98 10.67
CA CYS A 712 2.12 21.13 10.03
C CYS A 712 2.37 22.58 9.52
N GLU A 713 1.35 23.43 9.49
CA GLU A 713 1.43 24.86 9.19
C GLU A 713 1.50 25.73 10.46
N TRP A 714 1.33 25.14 11.65
CA TRP A 714 1.44 25.87 12.91
C TRP A 714 2.85 26.44 13.12
N PRO A 715 2.99 27.55 13.88
CA PRO A 715 4.28 28.09 14.27
C PRO A 715 5.20 27.03 14.87
N GLU A 716 6.49 27.09 14.53
CA GLU A 716 7.49 26.07 14.87
C GLU A 716 7.44 25.63 16.35
N PRO A 717 7.32 26.52 17.36
CA PRO A 717 7.27 26.09 18.76
C PRO A 717 6.04 25.27 19.16
N LEU A 718 4.92 25.44 18.44
CA LEU A 718 3.68 24.68 18.66
C LEU A 718 3.70 23.37 17.86
N LYS A 719 4.13 23.44 16.60
CA LYS A 719 4.33 22.29 15.72
C LYS A 719 5.32 21.26 16.29
N ASN A 720 6.45 21.75 16.82
CA ASN A 720 7.47 20.93 17.47
C ASN A 720 7.25 20.78 18.99
N ARG A 721 6.11 21.27 19.51
CA ARG A 721 5.63 21.05 20.88
C ARG A 721 6.63 21.44 21.97
N HIS A 722 7.27 22.60 21.82
CA HIS A 722 8.17 23.17 22.82
C HIS A 722 7.43 23.45 24.13
N LEU A 723 8.00 23.01 25.26
CA LEU A 723 7.33 23.02 26.57
C LEU A 723 6.78 24.41 26.94
N SER A 724 7.60 25.46 26.82
CA SER A 724 7.19 26.84 27.12
C SER A 724 6.10 27.40 26.18
N ALA A 725 5.96 26.85 24.98
CA ALA A 725 4.88 27.21 24.06
C ALA A 725 3.57 26.49 24.44
N LEU A 726 3.65 25.24 24.92
CA LEU A 726 2.49 24.53 25.48
C LEU A 726 2.04 25.16 26.80
N GLU A 727 2.97 25.56 27.67
CA GLU A 727 2.66 26.30 28.91
C GLU A 727 1.92 27.61 28.60
N ALA A 728 2.39 28.40 27.62
CA ALA A 728 1.71 29.62 27.18
C ALA A 728 0.32 29.35 26.55
N ILE A 729 0.13 28.21 25.88
CA ILE A 729 -1.20 27.77 25.42
C ILE A 729 -2.09 27.37 26.60
N TYR A 730 -1.55 26.73 27.65
CA TYR A 730 -2.34 26.42 28.84
C TYR A 730 -2.81 27.68 29.56
N GLU A 731 -1.95 28.68 29.71
CA GLU A 731 -2.33 29.96 30.33
C GLU A 731 -3.36 30.73 29.49
N SER A 732 -3.21 30.77 28.17
CA SER A 732 -4.10 31.54 27.27
C SER A 732 -5.40 30.84 26.88
N GLN A 733 -5.44 29.50 26.85
CA GLN A 733 -6.61 28.70 26.47
C GLN A 733 -7.10 27.75 27.58
N LYS A 734 -6.77 28.06 28.85
CA LYS A 734 -7.13 27.25 30.02
C LYS A 734 -8.60 26.80 30.04
N ASP A 735 -9.51 27.76 29.84
CA ASP A 735 -10.95 27.52 29.83
C ASP A 735 -11.36 26.55 28.71
N PHE A 736 -10.73 26.62 27.53
CA PHE A 736 -11.00 25.70 26.43
C PHE A 736 -10.53 24.28 26.78
N ILE A 737 -9.30 24.14 27.29
CA ILE A 737 -8.68 22.85 27.64
C ILE A 737 -9.48 22.15 28.75
N ASP A 738 -9.79 22.87 29.84
CA ASP A 738 -10.58 22.32 30.94
C ASP A 738 -12.02 21.96 30.48
N LEU A 739 -12.61 22.72 29.54
CA LEU A 739 -13.91 22.37 28.94
C LEU A 739 -13.84 21.16 28.01
N PHE A 740 -12.78 21.00 27.21
CA PHE A 740 -12.58 19.81 26.38
C PHE A 740 -12.49 18.56 27.25
N ILE A 741 -11.70 18.61 28.31
CA ILE A 741 -11.53 17.52 29.30
C ILE A 741 -12.85 17.20 30.00
N ALA A 742 -13.62 18.22 30.41
CA ALA A 742 -14.94 18.02 30.99
C ALA A 742 -15.96 17.42 30.00
N LYS A 743 -15.87 17.72 28.69
CA LYS A 743 -16.70 17.07 27.66
C LYS A 743 -16.34 15.60 27.48
N GLN A 744 -15.05 15.27 27.46
CA GLN A 744 -14.58 13.87 27.36
C GLN A 744 -14.97 13.05 28.61
N PHE A 745 -14.94 13.64 29.80
CA PHE A 745 -15.47 13.01 31.02
C PHE A 745 -16.99 12.75 30.95
N LEU A 746 -17.77 13.70 30.43
CA LEU A 746 -19.22 13.52 30.27
C LEU A 746 -19.54 12.39 29.29
N PHE A 747 -18.80 12.31 28.17
CA PHE A 747 -18.86 11.18 27.25
C PHE A 747 -18.50 9.86 27.94
N GLN A 748 -17.35 9.80 28.64
CA GLN A 748 -16.91 8.61 29.37
C GLN A 748 -17.98 8.12 30.35
N ARG A 749 -18.53 9.01 31.18
CA ARG A 749 -19.56 8.64 32.17
C ARG A 749 -20.83 8.10 31.50
N GLN A 750 -21.28 8.71 30.41
CA GLN A 750 -22.46 8.21 29.67
C GLN A 750 -22.17 6.86 29.03
N TRP A 751 -21.02 6.71 28.35
CA TRP A 751 -20.63 5.48 27.71
C TRP A 751 -20.46 4.31 28.70
N GLN A 752 -19.78 4.52 29.83
CA GLN A 752 -19.64 3.48 30.85
C GLN A 752 -21.00 3.09 31.44
N LYS A 753 -21.92 4.04 31.67
CA LYS A 753 -23.29 3.70 32.11
C LYS A 753 -24.00 2.80 31.07
N VAL A 754 -23.83 3.05 29.77
CA VAL A 754 -24.38 2.22 28.69
C VAL A 754 -23.69 0.85 28.64
N ARG A 755 -22.36 0.77 28.79
CA ARG A 755 -21.60 -0.49 28.81
C ARG A 755 -21.94 -1.37 30.00
N GLU A 756 -21.88 -0.85 31.23
CA GLU A 756 -22.33 -1.56 32.43
C GLU A 756 -23.77 -2.07 32.27
N TYR A 757 -24.61 -1.27 31.59
CA TYR A 757 -25.99 -1.61 31.36
C TYR A 757 -26.12 -2.78 30.38
N ALA A 758 -25.43 -2.76 29.23
CA ALA A 758 -25.32 -3.89 28.32
C ALA A 758 -24.79 -5.16 29.03
N GLN A 759 -23.74 -5.03 29.85
CA GLN A 759 -23.17 -6.13 30.62
C GLN A 759 -24.18 -6.73 31.62
N ARG A 760 -24.98 -5.90 32.31
CA ARG A 760 -26.11 -6.35 33.16
C ARG A 760 -27.23 -7.06 32.38
N LYS A 761 -27.21 -7.01 31.04
CA LYS A 761 -28.12 -7.70 30.10
C LYS A 761 -27.47 -8.86 29.36
N GLY A 762 -26.22 -9.21 29.68
CA GLY A 762 -25.46 -10.23 28.94
C GLY A 762 -25.08 -9.81 27.50
N VAL A 763 -25.27 -8.54 27.14
CA VAL A 763 -24.91 -7.98 25.84
C VAL A 763 -23.47 -7.48 25.91
N ALA A 764 -22.59 -8.06 25.08
CA ALA A 764 -21.23 -7.57 24.90
C ALA A 764 -21.20 -6.51 23.78
N ILE A 765 -20.42 -5.44 23.98
CA ILE A 765 -20.24 -4.37 22.99
C ILE A 765 -18.97 -4.62 22.19
N MET A 766 -19.15 -4.83 20.88
CA MET A 766 -18.06 -4.87 19.89
C MET A 766 -17.81 -3.45 19.36
N GLY A 767 -16.61 -2.91 19.60
CA GLY A 767 -16.14 -1.67 18.98
C GLY A 767 -15.49 -1.91 17.61
N ASP A 768 -15.13 -0.81 16.95
CA ASP A 768 -14.43 -0.81 15.66
C ASP A 768 -13.25 0.16 15.72
N MET A 769 -12.12 -0.20 15.12
CA MET A 769 -10.87 0.55 15.15
C MET A 769 -10.21 0.52 13.76
N PRO A 770 -10.22 1.63 13.01
CA PRO A 770 -9.37 1.79 11.82
C PRO A 770 -7.90 1.53 12.14
N ILE A 771 -7.19 0.71 11.36
CA ILE A 771 -5.77 0.47 11.61
C ILE A 771 -4.98 1.79 11.65
N TYR A 772 -5.23 2.71 10.72
CA TYR A 772 -4.57 4.02 10.65
C TYR A 772 -5.28 5.11 11.48
N VAL A 773 -4.66 6.29 11.54
CA VAL A 773 -5.21 7.52 12.14
C VAL A 773 -5.10 8.67 11.14
N GLY A 774 -5.96 9.69 11.27
CA GLY A 774 -5.93 10.87 10.39
C GLY A 774 -4.64 11.68 10.53
N TYR A 775 -4.19 12.32 9.45
CA TYR A 775 -2.94 13.11 9.46
C TYR A 775 -3.01 14.33 10.41
N HIS A 776 -4.16 15.01 10.42
CA HIS A 776 -4.46 16.13 11.31
C HIS A 776 -5.11 15.61 12.59
N SER A 777 -4.29 15.04 13.47
CA SER A 777 -4.73 14.45 14.76
C SER A 777 -3.66 14.62 15.83
N ALA A 778 -4.06 14.59 17.10
CA ALA A 778 -3.15 14.61 18.25
C ALA A 778 -2.24 13.37 18.35
N ASP A 779 -2.64 12.26 17.72
CA ASP A 779 -1.88 11.02 17.64
C ASP A 779 -0.59 11.16 16.82
N ASN A 780 -0.59 12.03 15.81
CA ASN A 780 0.58 12.22 14.95
C ASN A 780 1.59 13.20 15.57
N LYS A 781 2.84 12.75 15.67
CA LYS A 781 3.97 13.48 16.28
C LYS A 781 5.20 13.58 15.37
N LYS A 782 5.05 13.23 14.08
CA LYS A 782 6.08 13.37 13.03
C LYS A 782 5.51 14.20 11.88
N GLY A 783 6.38 14.97 11.22
CA GLY A 783 6.01 15.95 10.18
C GLY A 783 5.38 15.36 8.91
N PHE A 784 5.48 16.11 7.81
CA PHE A 784 4.83 15.77 6.53
C PHE A 784 5.10 14.31 6.12
N PRO A 785 4.06 13.51 5.77
CA PRO A 785 4.22 12.09 5.56
C PRO A 785 4.99 11.84 4.26
N LEU A 786 5.99 10.96 4.30
CA LEU A 786 6.74 10.54 3.09
C LEU A 786 6.00 9.45 2.29
N LEU A 787 5.11 8.73 2.95
CA LEU A 787 4.30 7.66 2.39
C LEU A 787 2.92 7.68 3.08
N VAL A 788 1.88 7.39 2.31
CA VAL A 788 0.47 7.40 2.73
C VAL A 788 -0.23 6.09 2.42
N SER A 789 -1.30 5.82 3.17
CA SER A 789 -2.12 4.61 3.08
C SER A 789 -3.04 4.58 1.86
N GLY A 790 -3.42 3.35 1.50
CA GLY A 790 -4.36 3.01 0.45
C GLY A 790 -4.36 1.50 0.20
N VAL A 791 -4.98 1.08 -0.88
CA VAL A 791 -4.92 -0.30 -1.41
C VAL A 791 -4.61 -0.28 -2.92
N PRO A 792 -3.90 -1.29 -3.45
CA PRO A 792 -3.67 -1.41 -4.88
C PRO A 792 -4.98 -1.65 -5.65
N PRO A 793 -4.96 -1.61 -6.99
CA PRO A 793 -6.03 -2.17 -7.80
C PRO A 793 -6.36 -3.62 -7.44
N ASP A 794 -7.65 -3.95 -7.46
CA ASP A 794 -8.18 -5.30 -7.28
C ASP A 794 -9.40 -5.53 -8.18
N LEU A 795 -10.11 -6.64 -7.99
CA LEU A 795 -11.30 -7.01 -8.77
C LEU A 795 -12.50 -6.06 -8.56
N PHE A 796 -12.47 -5.21 -7.54
CA PHE A 796 -13.54 -4.28 -7.19
C PHE A 796 -13.16 -2.81 -7.50
N SER A 797 -11.88 -2.53 -7.75
CA SER A 797 -11.38 -1.18 -8.05
C SER A 797 -10.19 -1.20 -9.01
N GLU A 798 -10.39 -0.84 -10.28
CA GLU A 798 -9.33 -0.75 -11.30
C GLU A 798 -8.20 0.24 -10.94
N THR A 799 -8.49 1.25 -10.13
CA THR A 799 -7.53 2.29 -9.71
C THR A 799 -6.89 2.02 -8.34
N GLY A 800 -7.43 1.07 -7.59
CA GLY A 800 -7.25 1.00 -6.13
C GLY A 800 -7.84 2.23 -5.42
N GLN A 801 -7.60 2.33 -4.12
CA GLN A 801 -8.10 3.42 -3.27
C GLN A 801 -6.94 4.14 -2.59
N LEU A 802 -6.93 5.48 -2.62
CA LEU A 802 -5.93 6.31 -1.95
C LEU A 802 -6.57 6.96 -0.71
N TRP A 803 -6.24 6.46 0.48
CA TRP A 803 -6.85 6.93 1.74
C TRP A 803 -6.09 8.11 2.38
N GLY A 804 -4.82 8.32 2.01
CA GLY A 804 -4.06 9.51 2.41
C GLY A 804 -3.61 9.57 3.87
N SER A 805 -3.88 8.55 4.69
CA SER A 805 -3.47 8.51 6.10
C SER A 805 -1.95 8.32 6.22
N PRO A 806 -1.28 8.91 7.22
CA PRO A 806 0.13 8.62 7.51
C PRO A 806 0.34 7.15 7.87
N LEU A 807 1.46 6.58 7.42
CA LEU A 807 1.84 5.19 7.72
C LEU A 807 2.74 5.08 8.95
N TYR A 808 2.62 3.97 9.67
CA TYR A 808 3.39 3.71 10.88
C TYR A 808 4.86 3.39 10.62
N ASP A 809 5.72 4.01 11.41
CA ASP A 809 7.14 3.65 11.52
C ASP A 809 7.28 2.45 12.47
N TRP A 810 6.93 1.27 11.97
CA TRP A 810 6.89 0.03 12.75
C TRP A 810 8.25 -0.34 13.39
N LYS A 811 9.38 0.13 12.84
CA LYS A 811 10.72 -0.11 13.41
C LYS A 811 11.00 0.79 14.61
N ALA A 812 10.56 2.06 14.56
CA ALA A 812 10.59 2.92 15.73
C ALA A 812 9.66 2.39 16.84
N MET A 813 8.47 1.87 16.48
CA MET A 813 7.55 1.26 17.44
C MET A 813 8.08 -0.06 18.03
N GLU A 814 8.76 -0.91 17.26
CA GLU A 814 9.40 -2.11 17.80
C GLU A 814 10.43 -1.77 18.90
N SER A 815 11.13 -0.65 18.72
CA SER A 815 12.13 -0.12 19.65
C SER A 815 11.55 0.41 20.97
N ASP A 816 10.26 0.80 21.01
CA ASP A 816 9.54 1.23 22.23
C ASP A 816 8.57 0.16 22.78
N HIS A 817 8.64 -1.06 22.23
CA HIS A 817 7.75 -2.18 22.51
C HIS A 817 6.27 -1.90 22.16
N TYR A 818 6.06 -1.11 21.11
CA TYR A 818 4.77 -0.73 20.53
C TYR A 818 3.89 0.08 21.49
N SER A 819 4.49 0.98 22.28
CA SER A 819 3.85 1.66 23.41
C SER A 819 2.55 2.39 23.03
N TRP A 820 2.54 3.05 21.86
CA TRP A 820 1.36 3.73 21.32
C TRP A 820 0.20 2.77 21.04
N TRP A 821 0.48 1.61 20.42
CA TRP A 821 -0.54 0.59 20.15
C TRP A 821 -1.04 -0.08 21.43
N VAL A 822 -0.16 -0.35 22.39
CA VAL A 822 -0.55 -0.86 23.72
C VAL A 822 -1.51 0.11 24.41
N ASN A 823 -1.25 1.42 24.34
CA ASN A 823 -2.14 2.45 24.90
C ASN A 823 -3.47 2.55 24.14
N ARG A 824 -3.44 2.48 22.79
CA ARG A 824 -4.64 2.50 21.94
C ARG A 824 -5.58 1.31 22.23
N ILE A 825 -5.01 0.11 22.38
CA ILE A 825 -5.79 -1.09 22.74
C ILE A 825 -6.30 -1.00 24.19
N ARG A 826 -5.54 -0.44 25.13
CA ARG A 826 -6.03 -0.20 26.49
C ARG A 826 -7.25 0.72 26.50
N ARG A 827 -7.23 1.79 25.71
CA ARG A 827 -8.39 2.69 25.53
C ARG A 827 -9.57 1.99 24.85
N ALA A 828 -9.32 1.05 23.93
CA ALA A 828 -10.37 0.24 23.34
C ALA A 828 -10.99 -0.76 24.35
N GLN A 829 -10.20 -1.42 25.20
CA GLN A 829 -10.71 -2.30 26.27
C GLN A 829 -11.51 -1.56 27.36
N ASP A 830 -11.20 -0.28 27.59
CA ASP A 830 -11.98 0.59 28.48
C ASP A 830 -13.35 0.95 27.87
N LEU A 831 -13.47 1.07 26.54
CA LEU A 831 -14.74 1.35 25.87
C LEU A 831 -15.54 0.08 25.50
N TYR A 832 -14.88 -1.00 25.10
CA TYR A 832 -15.49 -2.15 24.43
C TYR A 832 -15.07 -3.48 25.07
N ASP A 833 -15.91 -4.49 24.93
CA ASP A 833 -15.61 -5.86 25.39
C ASP A 833 -14.81 -6.63 24.33
N GLU A 834 -15.05 -6.30 23.06
CA GLU A 834 -14.38 -6.85 21.88
C GLU A 834 -14.16 -5.73 20.85
N CYS A 835 -13.23 -5.88 19.92
CA CYS A 835 -12.94 -4.82 18.93
C CYS A 835 -12.60 -5.41 17.56
N ARG A 836 -13.35 -5.03 16.51
CA ARG A 836 -12.88 -5.13 15.12
C ARG A 836 -11.67 -4.21 14.97
N ILE A 837 -10.63 -4.70 14.31
CA ILE A 837 -9.61 -3.83 13.73
C ILE A 837 -9.76 -3.89 12.22
N ASP A 838 -10.15 -2.76 11.65
CA ASP A 838 -10.35 -2.57 10.21
C ASP A 838 -9.01 -2.50 9.46
N HIS A 839 -8.96 -3.09 8.27
CA HIS A 839 -7.76 -3.34 7.48
C HIS A 839 -6.67 -4.11 8.26
N PHE A 840 -7.07 -5.15 9.01
CA PHE A 840 -6.17 -5.99 9.81
C PHE A 840 -5.00 -6.55 8.98
N ARG A 841 -5.23 -6.82 7.69
CA ARG A 841 -4.17 -7.29 6.77
C ARG A 841 -2.92 -6.39 6.74
N GLY A 842 -3.06 -5.10 7.04
CA GLY A 842 -1.95 -4.16 7.17
C GLY A 842 -0.91 -4.50 8.25
N PHE A 843 -1.25 -5.35 9.23
CA PHE A 843 -0.28 -5.85 10.22
C PHE A 843 0.67 -6.92 9.66
N ALA A 844 0.26 -7.68 8.64
CA ALA A 844 1.15 -8.61 7.92
C ALA A 844 1.87 -7.88 6.77
N GLY A 845 1.09 -7.19 5.93
CA GLY A 845 1.60 -6.36 4.85
C GLY A 845 0.64 -5.24 4.47
N PHE A 846 1.16 -4.02 4.37
CA PHE A 846 0.42 -2.80 4.01
C PHE A 846 0.88 -2.21 2.68
N TRP A 847 -0.03 -1.57 1.95
CA TRP A 847 0.28 -0.88 0.71
C TRP A 847 0.68 0.56 1.00
N ALA A 848 1.86 0.97 0.51
CA ALA A 848 2.44 2.28 0.76
C ALA A 848 2.59 3.08 -0.54
N VAL A 849 1.84 4.17 -0.65
CA VAL A 849 1.84 5.11 -1.78
C VAL A 849 2.69 6.33 -1.41
N ARG A 850 3.31 7.03 -2.38
CA ARG A 850 3.99 8.31 -2.10
C ARG A 850 2.99 9.44 -1.88
N SER A 851 3.30 10.36 -0.97
CA SER A 851 2.43 11.49 -0.64
C SER A 851 2.22 12.48 -1.80
N GLU A 852 3.13 12.53 -2.77
CA GLU A 852 2.97 13.34 -3.99
C GLU A 852 2.02 12.71 -5.03
N ALA A 853 1.65 11.43 -4.88
CA ALA A 853 0.86 10.70 -5.87
C ALA A 853 -0.64 10.93 -5.69
N LYS A 854 -1.36 11.05 -6.82
CA LYS A 854 -2.82 11.25 -6.85
C LYS A 854 -3.65 9.96 -7.01
N VAL A 855 -2.98 8.82 -7.15
CA VAL A 855 -3.60 7.50 -7.42
C VAL A 855 -2.86 6.41 -6.66
N ALA A 856 -3.57 5.36 -6.26
CA ALA A 856 -3.00 4.29 -5.43
C ALA A 856 -2.16 3.27 -6.24
N THR A 857 -2.31 3.24 -7.56
CA THR A 857 -1.61 2.32 -8.48
C THR A 857 -0.08 2.33 -8.34
N VAL A 858 0.52 3.47 -7.97
CA VAL A 858 1.99 3.67 -7.87
C VAL A 858 2.57 3.42 -6.47
N GLY A 859 1.86 2.68 -5.62
CA GLY A 859 2.38 2.21 -4.33
C GLY A 859 3.28 0.98 -4.41
N ARG A 860 3.68 0.47 -3.23
CA ARG A 860 4.36 -0.82 -3.06
C ARG A 860 3.94 -1.47 -1.74
N TRP A 861 3.86 -2.81 -1.71
CA TRP A 861 3.69 -3.54 -0.45
C TRP A 861 4.91 -3.37 0.47
N LYS A 862 4.64 -3.29 1.77
CA LYS A 862 5.59 -3.19 2.87
C LYS A 862 5.21 -4.20 3.94
N VAL A 863 6.20 -4.89 4.50
CA VAL A 863 6.00 -5.83 5.61
C VAL A 863 5.61 -5.07 6.88
N GLY A 864 4.53 -5.49 7.53
CA GLY A 864 4.08 -4.97 8.82
C GLY A 864 4.84 -5.58 10.01
N PRO A 865 4.41 -5.35 11.26
CA PRO A 865 5.05 -5.90 12.45
C PRO A 865 4.76 -7.39 12.66
N GLY A 866 3.71 -7.94 12.05
CA GLY A 866 3.27 -9.31 12.29
C GLY A 866 2.96 -9.59 13.76
N LYS A 867 3.36 -10.77 14.24
CA LYS A 867 2.98 -11.29 15.56
C LYS A 867 3.64 -10.56 16.74
N SER A 868 4.80 -9.92 16.56
CA SER A 868 5.54 -9.26 17.65
C SER A 868 4.74 -8.14 18.33
N LEU A 869 3.92 -7.42 17.55
CA LEU A 869 2.95 -6.43 18.03
C LEU A 869 1.92 -7.07 18.97
N PHE A 870 1.26 -8.15 18.55
CA PHE A 870 0.24 -8.83 19.36
C PHE A 870 0.82 -9.50 20.61
N ASP A 871 2.07 -9.96 20.55
CA ASP A 871 2.80 -10.47 21.72
C ASP A 871 3.17 -9.33 22.69
N ALA A 872 3.44 -8.11 22.20
CA ALA A 872 3.65 -6.93 23.02
C ALA A 872 2.35 -6.42 23.67
N ILE A 873 1.25 -6.36 22.92
CA ILE A 873 -0.08 -6.03 23.44
C ILE A 873 -0.49 -7.05 24.51
N SER A 874 -0.32 -8.35 24.24
CA SER A 874 -0.62 -9.41 25.21
C SER A 874 0.17 -9.28 26.53
N ARG A 875 1.41 -8.78 26.48
CA ARG A 875 2.20 -8.43 27.69
C ARG A 875 1.75 -7.13 28.37
N GLY A 876 1.29 -6.14 27.60
CA GLY A 876 0.97 -4.79 28.07
C GLY A 876 -0.48 -4.56 28.55
N VAL A 877 -1.42 -5.45 28.17
CA VAL A 877 -2.85 -5.38 28.54
C VAL A 877 -3.54 -6.75 28.77
N GLY A 878 -2.85 -7.88 28.62
CA GLY A 878 -3.41 -9.22 28.83
C GLY A 878 -4.23 -9.76 27.65
N LYS A 879 -5.22 -10.62 27.91
CA LYS A 879 -6.06 -11.22 26.85
C LYS A 879 -6.96 -10.15 26.22
N ILE A 880 -6.96 -10.10 24.89
CA ILE A 880 -7.75 -9.19 24.07
C ILE A 880 -8.66 -9.98 23.14
N LYS A 881 -9.87 -9.47 22.88
CA LYS A 881 -10.82 -10.03 21.91
C LYS A 881 -10.84 -9.16 20.66
N ILE A 882 -9.91 -9.44 19.76
CA ILE A 882 -9.81 -8.78 18.44
C ILE A 882 -10.59 -9.58 17.41
N ILE A 883 -11.39 -8.90 16.61
CA ILE A 883 -11.94 -9.42 15.35
C ILE A 883 -11.06 -8.85 14.24
N ALA A 884 -10.50 -9.72 13.40
CA ALA A 884 -9.74 -9.29 12.24
C ALA A 884 -10.71 -8.94 11.10
N GLU A 885 -10.62 -7.73 10.58
CA GLU A 885 -11.15 -7.44 9.25
C GLU A 885 -10.23 -8.08 8.20
N ASP A 886 -10.65 -9.24 7.70
CA ASP A 886 -10.01 -9.96 6.60
C ASP A 886 -11.00 -10.17 5.43
N LEU A 887 -11.33 -9.06 4.77
CA LEU A 887 -12.05 -9.01 3.48
C LEU A 887 -11.09 -8.68 2.31
N GLY A 888 -11.59 -8.83 1.08
CA GLY A 888 -10.84 -8.57 -0.15
C GLY A 888 -9.79 -9.66 -0.50
N VAL A 889 -8.84 -9.33 -1.38
CA VAL A 889 -7.81 -10.30 -1.81
C VAL A 889 -6.75 -10.49 -0.73
N ILE A 890 -6.75 -11.66 -0.09
CA ILE A 890 -5.96 -11.93 1.11
C ILE A 890 -4.81 -12.90 0.83
N THR A 891 -3.66 -12.59 1.42
CA THR A 891 -2.41 -13.32 1.28
C THR A 891 -2.21 -14.27 2.48
N LYS A 892 -1.47 -15.37 2.29
CA LYS A 892 -1.40 -16.47 3.28
C LYS A 892 -0.82 -16.04 4.65
N ASP A 893 0.08 -15.07 4.63
CA ASP A 893 0.67 -14.41 5.79
C ASP A 893 -0.37 -13.73 6.70
N VAL A 894 -1.41 -13.14 6.13
CA VAL A 894 -2.53 -12.53 6.89
C VAL A 894 -3.34 -13.61 7.61
N VAL A 895 -3.65 -14.71 6.91
CA VAL A 895 -4.42 -15.83 7.48
C VAL A 895 -3.62 -16.55 8.57
N GLU A 896 -2.32 -16.74 8.35
CA GLU A 896 -1.40 -17.29 9.34
C GLU A 896 -1.27 -16.37 10.56
N LEU A 897 -1.09 -15.05 10.35
CA LEU A 897 -1.07 -14.06 11.43
C LEU A 897 -2.35 -14.11 12.26
N ARG A 898 -3.53 -14.02 11.61
CA ARG A 898 -4.85 -14.10 12.26
C ARG A 898 -4.98 -15.36 13.12
N LYS A 899 -4.65 -16.52 12.55
CA LYS A 899 -4.74 -17.82 13.25
C LYS A 899 -3.70 -17.95 14.37
N SER A 900 -2.50 -17.38 14.21
CA SER A 900 -1.44 -17.39 15.24
C SER A 900 -1.77 -16.59 16.51
N ILE A 901 -2.71 -15.64 16.42
CA ILE A 901 -3.23 -14.87 17.55
C ILE A 901 -4.62 -15.33 18.01
N GLY A 902 -5.21 -16.32 17.34
CA GLY A 902 -6.54 -16.86 17.64
C GLY A 902 -7.71 -15.93 17.30
N ALA A 903 -7.52 -14.89 16.49
CA ALA A 903 -8.58 -13.93 16.18
C ALA A 903 -9.60 -14.51 15.18
N PRO A 904 -10.92 -14.35 15.41
CA PRO A 904 -11.92 -14.59 14.38
C PRO A 904 -11.71 -13.65 13.19
N GLY A 905 -11.91 -14.20 11.99
CA GLY A 905 -12.03 -13.41 10.76
C GLY A 905 -13.48 -13.00 10.49
N MET A 906 -13.72 -12.43 9.32
CA MET A 906 -15.04 -12.03 8.85
C MET A 906 -15.53 -12.91 7.69
N ALA A 907 -16.86 -13.01 7.54
CA ALA A 907 -17.52 -13.45 6.31
C ALA A 907 -18.72 -12.54 6.04
N VAL A 908 -18.95 -12.17 4.77
CA VAL A 908 -20.02 -11.24 4.38
C VAL A 908 -20.84 -11.89 3.26
N LEU A 909 -22.10 -12.25 3.57
CA LEU A 909 -22.92 -13.05 2.65
C LEU A 909 -23.19 -12.37 1.30
N GLN A 910 -23.25 -11.03 1.26
CA GLN A 910 -23.35 -10.29 -0.01
C GLN A 910 -22.19 -10.57 -0.99
N PHE A 911 -21.02 -11.00 -0.50
CA PHE A 911 -19.87 -11.35 -1.32
C PHE A 911 -19.79 -12.86 -1.65
N ALA A 912 -20.73 -13.68 -1.16
CA ALA A 912 -20.69 -15.14 -1.29
C ALA A 912 -21.08 -15.66 -2.68
N PHE A 913 -21.87 -14.88 -3.42
CA PHE A 913 -22.53 -15.37 -4.63
C PHE A 913 -21.71 -15.15 -5.91
N GLY A 914 -20.75 -14.24 -5.92
CA GLY A 914 -19.74 -14.17 -6.98
C GLY A 914 -18.78 -15.38 -7.02
N GLY A 915 -18.14 -15.58 -8.18
CA GLY A 915 -17.11 -16.60 -8.38
C GLY A 915 -17.60 -18.06 -8.28
N GLY A 916 -16.75 -18.95 -7.80
CA GLY A 916 -17.03 -20.40 -7.72
C GLY A 916 -17.79 -20.83 -6.45
N ALA A 917 -17.70 -22.13 -6.14
CA ALA A 917 -18.18 -22.71 -4.88
C ALA A 917 -17.10 -22.70 -3.77
N ASP A 918 -15.87 -22.37 -4.12
CA ASP A 918 -14.70 -22.17 -3.27
C ASP A 918 -14.67 -20.78 -2.60
N ASN A 919 -15.68 -19.93 -2.87
CA ASN A 919 -15.82 -18.61 -2.27
C ASN A 919 -15.89 -18.71 -0.72
N PRO A 920 -14.98 -18.04 0.03
CA PRO A 920 -14.87 -18.19 1.48
C PRO A 920 -16.04 -17.58 2.27
N HIS A 921 -16.92 -16.83 1.62
CA HIS A 921 -18.12 -16.24 2.24
C HIS A 921 -19.38 -17.10 2.05
N LEU A 922 -19.29 -18.26 1.39
CA LEU A 922 -20.39 -19.23 1.34
C LEU A 922 -20.49 -19.99 2.68
N PRO A 923 -21.68 -20.16 3.28
CA PRO A 923 -21.86 -20.80 4.59
C PRO A 923 -21.23 -22.17 4.85
N HIS A 924 -20.90 -22.94 3.80
CA HIS A 924 -20.20 -24.23 3.94
C HIS A 924 -18.67 -24.12 4.02
N ASN A 925 -18.10 -22.95 3.66
CA ASN A 925 -16.67 -22.65 3.72
C ASN A 925 -16.27 -21.83 4.96
N HIS A 926 -17.24 -21.45 5.80
CA HIS A 926 -16.99 -20.69 7.03
C HIS A 926 -16.20 -21.49 8.08
N GLU A 927 -15.45 -20.80 8.93
CA GLU A 927 -14.78 -21.35 10.10
C GLU A 927 -15.63 -21.12 11.37
N VAL A 928 -15.44 -21.95 12.41
CA VAL A 928 -16.13 -21.74 13.71
C VAL A 928 -15.67 -20.43 14.35
N ASN A 929 -14.35 -20.18 14.38
CA ASN A 929 -13.76 -18.93 14.86
C ASN A 929 -13.82 -17.84 13.78
N GLN A 930 -15.04 -17.35 13.52
CA GLN A 930 -15.36 -16.33 12.52
C GLN A 930 -16.61 -15.53 12.94
N VAL A 931 -16.73 -14.32 12.42
CA VAL A 931 -17.94 -13.49 12.52
C VAL A 931 -18.59 -13.41 11.13
N VAL A 932 -19.80 -13.94 10.99
CA VAL A 932 -20.58 -13.83 9.74
C VAL A 932 -21.52 -12.62 9.79
N TYR A 933 -21.58 -11.88 8.69
CA TYR A 933 -22.46 -10.74 8.46
C TYR A 933 -23.33 -10.99 7.22
N SER A 934 -24.52 -10.40 7.16
CA SER A 934 -25.21 -10.21 5.89
C SER A 934 -24.46 -9.19 5.03
N GLY A 935 -24.35 -7.96 5.54
CA GLY A 935 -23.53 -6.86 5.05
C GLY A 935 -22.83 -6.12 6.19
N THR A 936 -21.80 -5.33 5.87
CA THR A 936 -21.14 -4.38 6.77
C THR A 936 -21.78 -2.98 6.68
N HIS A 937 -21.18 -1.94 7.27
CA HIS A 937 -21.63 -0.56 7.08
C HIS A 937 -21.26 0.04 5.71
N ASP A 938 -20.27 -0.54 5.01
CA ASP A 938 -19.84 -0.13 3.67
C ASP A 938 -20.64 -0.81 2.55
N ASN A 939 -21.32 -1.90 2.88
CA ASN A 939 -22.27 -2.60 2.02
C ASN A 939 -23.55 -1.79 1.84
N ASP A 940 -24.34 -2.15 0.83
CA ASP A 940 -25.75 -1.76 0.80
C ASP A 940 -26.57 -2.65 1.74
N THR A 941 -27.86 -2.34 1.97
CA THR A 941 -28.78 -3.26 2.66
C THR A 941 -29.00 -4.52 1.83
N ILE A 942 -29.52 -5.61 2.41
CA ILE A 942 -29.81 -6.83 1.62
C ILE A 942 -30.78 -6.54 0.47
N GLN A 943 -31.83 -5.72 0.69
CA GLN A 943 -32.76 -5.34 -0.38
C GLN A 943 -32.06 -4.50 -1.45
N GLY A 944 -31.30 -3.47 -1.06
CA GLY A 944 -30.59 -2.60 -2.01
C GLY A 944 -29.50 -3.32 -2.82
N TRP A 945 -28.78 -4.24 -2.17
CA TRP A 945 -27.87 -5.18 -2.81
C TRP A 945 -28.62 -6.09 -3.78
N TRP A 946 -29.74 -6.70 -3.35
CA TRP A 946 -30.53 -7.62 -4.19
C TRP A 946 -31.10 -6.94 -5.42
N ASP A 947 -31.70 -5.75 -5.29
CA ASP A 947 -32.22 -4.98 -6.42
C ASP A 947 -31.16 -4.80 -7.52
N ASN A 948 -29.94 -4.40 -7.12
CA ASN A 948 -28.83 -4.10 -8.01
C ASN A 948 -27.97 -5.33 -8.43
N LEU A 949 -28.18 -6.50 -7.82
CA LEU A 949 -27.39 -7.71 -8.11
C LEU A 949 -27.60 -8.22 -9.54
N ASP A 950 -26.57 -8.79 -10.17
CA ASP A 950 -26.71 -9.35 -11.51
C ASP A 950 -27.53 -10.66 -11.53
N GLN A 951 -28.01 -11.04 -12.72
CA GLN A 951 -28.92 -12.18 -12.86
C GLN A 951 -28.26 -13.55 -12.65
N GLU A 952 -26.94 -13.67 -12.81
CA GLU A 952 -26.20 -14.91 -12.58
C GLU A 952 -25.98 -15.12 -11.07
N GLU A 953 -25.52 -14.09 -10.36
CA GLU A 953 -25.40 -14.11 -8.90
C GLU A 953 -26.76 -14.26 -8.21
N LYS A 954 -27.81 -13.57 -8.67
CA LYS A 954 -29.21 -13.82 -8.25
C LYS A 954 -29.61 -15.29 -8.42
N SER A 955 -29.35 -15.84 -9.61
CA SER A 955 -29.66 -17.24 -9.93
C SER A 955 -28.86 -18.25 -9.08
N LYS A 956 -27.64 -17.89 -8.65
CA LYS A 956 -26.82 -18.71 -7.76
C LYS A 956 -27.27 -18.58 -6.30
N ALA A 957 -27.64 -17.39 -5.85
CA ALA A 957 -28.19 -17.14 -4.52
C ALA A 957 -29.50 -17.91 -4.27
N MET A 958 -30.48 -17.82 -5.20
CA MET A 958 -31.73 -18.58 -5.11
C MET A 958 -31.49 -20.09 -4.98
N LYS A 959 -30.61 -20.65 -5.82
CA LYS A 959 -30.23 -22.08 -5.78
C LYS A 959 -29.54 -22.49 -4.49
N TYR A 960 -28.73 -21.61 -3.89
CA TYR A 960 -27.98 -21.90 -2.67
C TYR A 960 -28.86 -21.80 -1.42
N LEU A 961 -29.77 -20.83 -1.38
CA LEU A 961 -30.67 -20.58 -0.24
C LEU A 961 -31.95 -21.43 -0.30
N GLY A 962 -32.35 -21.90 -1.48
CA GLY A 962 -33.57 -22.68 -1.69
C GLY A 962 -34.84 -21.85 -1.74
N ILE A 963 -34.75 -20.60 -2.21
CA ILE A 963 -35.83 -19.58 -2.18
C ILE A 963 -36.34 -19.26 -3.60
N ALA A 964 -37.56 -18.72 -3.66
CA ALA A 964 -38.19 -18.17 -4.86
C ALA A 964 -38.05 -16.63 -4.93
N GLU A 965 -38.39 -16.02 -6.08
CA GLU A 965 -38.36 -14.56 -6.26
C GLU A 965 -39.44 -13.81 -5.43
N GLU A 966 -40.43 -14.52 -4.89
CA GLU A 966 -41.47 -13.98 -3.99
C GLU A 966 -41.05 -13.99 -2.51
N ASP A 967 -39.92 -14.61 -2.16
CA ASP A 967 -39.47 -14.74 -0.77
C ASP A 967 -38.76 -13.48 -0.22
N ASP A 968 -38.85 -13.30 1.09
CA ASP A 968 -38.24 -12.19 1.85
C ASP A 968 -36.71 -12.34 1.97
N ILE A 969 -36.00 -11.94 0.90
CA ILE A 969 -34.55 -12.08 0.73
C ILE A 969 -33.72 -11.60 1.93
N SER A 970 -34.12 -10.51 2.59
CA SER A 970 -33.47 -10.02 3.81
C SER A 970 -33.44 -11.09 4.89
N TRP A 971 -34.60 -11.68 5.18
CA TRP A 971 -34.71 -12.68 6.23
C TRP A 971 -34.18 -14.05 5.80
N SER A 972 -34.16 -14.36 4.50
CA SER A 972 -33.45 -15.52 3.94
C SER A 972 -31.94 -15.46 4.17
N LEU A 973 -31.30 -14.28 3.95
CA LEU A 973 -29.88 -14.09 4.25
C LEU A 973 -29.60 -14.07 5.77
N ILE A 974 -30.49 -13.47 6.57
CA ILE A 974 -30.40 -13.53 8.05
C ILE A 974 -30.45 -15.00 8.53
N GLN A 975 -31.34 -15.81 7.97
CA GLN A 975 -31.44 -17.24 8.27
C GLN A 975 -30.15 -18.00 7.89
N ALA A 976 -29.52 -17.68 6.75
CA ALA A 976 -28.24 -18.25 6.35
C ALA A 976 -27.07 -17.81 7.25
N ALA A 977 -27.07 -16.56 7.72
CA ALA A 977 -26.08 -16.06 8.68
C ALA A 977 -26.22 -16.78 10.04
N PHE A 978 -27.45 -17.05 10.50
CA PHE A 978 -27.67 -17.76 11.74
C PHE A 978 -27.40 -19.27 11.64
N SER A 979 -27.74 -19.92 10.52
CA SER A 979 -27.48 -21.36 10.32
C SER A 979 -25.98 -21.70 10.16
N SER A 980 -25.17 -20.77 9.66
CA SER A 980 -23.70 -20.81 9.61
C SER A 980 -23.04 -21.44 10.85
N ILE A 981 -21.94 -22.18 10.66
CA ILE A 981 -21.14 -22.70 11.78
C ILE A 981 -20.36 -21.61 12.54
N ALA A 982 -20.16 -20.44 11.94
CA ALA A 982 -19.48 -19.29 12.55
C ALA A 982 -20.09 -18.93 13.91
N GLN A 983 -19.23 -18.79 14.93
CA GLN A 983 -19.64 -18.62 16.32
C GLN A 983 -20.46 -17.34 16.54
N THR A 984 -20.10 -16.25 15.86
CA THR A 984 -20.80 -14.96 15.96
C THR A 984 -21.48 -14.64 14.63
N ALA A 985 -22.74 -14.20 14.67
CA ALA A 985 -23.46 -13.71 13.50
C ALA A 985 -24.01 -12.29 13.78
N ILE A 986 -23.77 -11.33 12.90
CA ILE A 986 -24.12 -9.91 13.11
C ILE A 986 -24.93 -9.38 11.92
N ILE A 987 -26.09 -8.80 12.21
CA ILE A 987 -27.02 -8.29 11.19
C ILE A 987 -27.16 -6.75 11.35
N PRO A 988 -27.01 -5.94 10.28
CA PRO A 988 -27.39 -4.53 10.26
C PRO A 988 -28.85 -4.30 10.67
N MET A 989 -29.12 -3.25 11.43
CA MET A 989 -30.50 -2.90 11.82
C MET A 989 -31.41 -2.66 10.60
N GLN A 990 -30.84 -2.14 9.49
CA GLN A 990 -31.54 -1.95 8.22
C GLN A 990 -32.15 -3.24 7.65
N ASP A 991 -31.42 -4.36 7.74
CA ASP A 991 -31.83 -5.65 7.18
C ASP A 991 -33.00 -6.24 7.99
N ILE A 992 -32.96 -6.08 9.31
CA ILE A 992 -34.03 -6.48 10.25
C ILE A 992 -35.30 -5.66 10.00
N LEU A 993 -35.15 -4.39 9.62
CA LEU A 993 -36.23 -3.48 9.23
C LEU A 993 -36.65 -3.62 7.76
N GLY A 994 -36.02 -4.50 6.96
CA GLY A 994 -36.36 -4.73 5.56
C GLY A 994 -36.16 -3.53 4.63
N LEU A 995 -35.24 -2.61 4.94
CA LEU A 995 -35.06 -1.36 4.20
C LEU A 995 -34.19 -1.53 2.93
N GLY A 996 -34.45 -0.72 1.89
CA GLY A 996 -33.64 -0.63 0.66
C GLY A 996 -32.49 0.39 0.75
N SER A 997 -31.86 0.70 -0.39
CA SER A 997 -30.61 1.49 -0.47
C SER A 997 -30.66 2.90 0.14
N SER A 998 -31.84 3.48 0.35
CA SER A 998 -32.00 4.75 1.08
C SER A 998 -31.59 4.66 2.56
N ALA A 999 -31.40 3.46 3.09
CA ALA A 999 -30.93 3.21 4.45
C ALA A 999 -29.43 2.82 4.55
N ARG A 1000 -28.70 2.82 3.43
CA ARG A 1000 -27.26 2.53 3.39
C ARG A 1000 -26.48 3.47 4.29
N MET A 1001 -25.53 2.93 5.08
CA MET A 1001 -24.78 3.74 6.06
C MET A 1001 -23.58 4.47 5.42
N ASN A 1002 -22.79 3.78 4.60
CA ASN A 1002 -21.65 4.35 3.90
C ASN A 1002 -21.56 3.81 2.47
N THR A 1003 -21.16 4.66 1.52
CA THR A 1003 -20.72 4.28 0.19
C THR A 1003 -19.22 4.58 0.09
N PRO A 1004 -18.36 3.55 -0.01
CA PRO A 1004 -16.92 3.76 -0.17
C PRO A 1004 -16.57 4.70 -1.34
N ALA A 1005 -15.53 5.49 -1.15
CA ALA A 1005 -15.03 6.52 -2.07
C ALA A 1005 -15.98 7.71 -2.40
N THR A 1006 -17.16 7.84 -1.77
CA THR A 1006 -17.94 9.10 -1.81
C THR A 1006 -17.65 9.99 -0.59
N VAL A 1007 -17.75 11.31 -0.78
CA VAL A 1007 -17.40 12.32 0.25
C VAL A 1007 -18.63 12.90 0.96
N GLU A 1008 -19.80 12.82 0.33
CA GLU A 1008 -21.06 13.38 0.81
C GLU A 1008 -22.16 12.30 0.88
N GLY A 1009 -23.20 12.54 1.68
CA GLY A 1009 -24.36 11.64 1.84
C GLY A 1009 -24.19 10.47 2.82
N ASN A 1010 -22.95 10.16 3.23
CA ASN A 1010 -22.65 9.05 4.13
C ASN A 1010 -22.93 9.37 5.62
N TRP A 1011 -23.06 8.30 6.43
CA TRP A 1011 -23.24 8.32 7.89
C TRP A 1011 -24.48 9.07 8.39
N GLY A 1012 -25.45 9.32 7.49
CA GLY A 1012 -26.67 10.08 7.76
C GLY A 1012 -27.86 9.25 8.22
N TRP A 1013 -27.89 7.93 7.99
CA TRP A 1013 -29.09 7.12 8.25
C TRP A 1013 -29.48 7.04 9.73
N ARG A 1014 -30.79 7.08 10.00
CA ARG A 1014 -31.41 6.84 11.31
C ARG A 1014 -32.59 5.88 11.18
N ILE A 1015 -32.93 5.20 12.28
CA ILE A 1015 -34.23 4.53 12.41
C ILE A 1015 -35.33 5.59 12.19
N PRO A 1016 -36.33 5.38 11.30
CA PRO A 1016 -37.37 6.36 11.00
C PRO A 1016 -38.17 6.77 12.25
N SER A 1017 -38.65 8.01 12.31
CA SER A 1017 -39.29 8.55 13.53
C SER A 1017 -40.49 7.71 14.00
N SER A 1018 -41.27 7.17 13.05
CA SER A 1018 -42.41 6.26 13.24
C SER A 1018 -42.08 4.90 13.89
N THR A 1019 -40.84 4.41 13.74
CA THR A 1019 -40.46 3.05 14.12
C THR A 1019 -39.88 3.03 15.53
N SER A 1020 -40.63 2.54 16.51
CA SER A 1020 -40.17 2.44 17.90
C SER A 1020 -39.75 1.03 18.29
N PHE A 1021 -38.77 0.92 19.19
CA PHE A 1021 -38.37 -0.36 19.80
C PHE A 1021 -39.54 -1.08 20.51
N ASP A 1022 -40.53 -0.34 21.03
CA ASP A 1022 -41.75 -0.90 21.63
C ASP A 1022 -42.73 -1.49 20.59
N HIS A 1023 -42.61 -1.08 19.32
CA HIS A 1023 -43.37 -1.62 18.18
C HIS A 1023 -42.68 -2.81 17.52
N LEU A 1024 -41.34 -2.90 17.57
CA LEU A 1024 -40.52 -3.93 16.91
C LEU A 1024 -40.55 -5.33 17.58
N LYS A 1025 -41.74 -5.76 18.00
CA LYS A 1025 -41.98 -7.03 18.72
C LYS A 1025 -42.08 -8.21 17.76
N THR A 1026 -42.61 -8.02 16.56
CA THR A 1026 -42.73 -9.07 15.54
C THR A 1026 -41.35 -9.52 15.06
N GLU A 1027 -40.48 -8.54 14.84
CA GLU A 1027 -39.09 -8.68 14.41
C GLU A 1027 -38.25 -9.30 15.53
N SER A 1028 -38.44 -8.86 16.78
CA SER A 1028 -37.81 -9.46 17.97
C SER A 1028 -38.18 -10.95 18.14
N LEU A 1029 -39.45 -11.31 17.94
CA LEU A 1029 -39.90 -12.70 17.97
C LEU A 1029 -39.32 -13.51 16.79
N ARG A 1030 -39.42 -13.00 15.56
CA ARG A 1030 -38.87 -13.67 14.35
C ARG A 1030 -37.36 -13.90 14.45
N LEU A 1031 -36.61 -12.97 15.03
CA LEU A 1031 -35.20 -13.16 15.38
C LEU A 1031 -35.03 -14.23 16.46
N ARG A 1032 -35.77 -14.12 17.59
CA ARG A 1032 -35.67 -15.07 18.71
C ARG A 1032 -35.88 -16.51 18.29
N ASP A 1033 -36.87 -16.77 17.43
CA ASP A 1033 -37.20 -18.11 16.95
C ASP A 1033 -36.07 -18.69 16.08
N LEU A 1034 -35.48 -17.89 15.18
CA LEU A 1034 -34.30 -18.29 14.39
C LEU A 1034 -33.06 -18.51 15.27
N LEU A 1035 -32.83 -17.66 16.29
CA LEU A 1035 -31.72 -17.82 17.23
C LEU A 1035 -31.88 -19.07 18.11
N SER A 1036 -33.11 -19.41 18.47
CA SER A 1036 -33.45 -20.68 19.14
C SER A 1036 -33.13 -21.87 18.24
N LEU A 1037 -33.64 -21.85 16.99
CA LEU A 1037 -33.47 -22.91 16.00
C LEU A 1037 -32.00 -23.24 15.69
N TYR A 1038 -31.13 -22.22 15.62
CA TYR A 1038 -29.71 -22.39 15.29
C TYR A 1038 -28.75 -22.35 16.50
N GLY A 1039 -29.29 -22.45 17.72
CA GLY A 1039 -28.50 -22.57 18.95
C GLY A 1039 -27.61 -21.36 19.23
N ARG A 1040 -28.20 -20.16 19.30
CA ARG A 1040 -27.51 -18.86 19.53
C ARG A 1040 -28.09 -18.04 20.70
N LEU A 1041 -28.95 -18.64 21.52
CA LEU A 1041 -29.54 -18.04 22.73
C LEU A 1041 -28.72 -18.29 24.00
#